data_AF-A0A2E8A1F6-F1
#
_entry.id   AF-A0A2E8A1F6-F1
#
_cell.length_a   1.000
_cell.length_b   1.000
_cell.length_c   1.000
_cell.angle_alpha   90.00
_cell.angle_beta   90.00
_cell.angle_gamma   90.00
#
_symmetry.space_group_name_H-M   'P 1'
#
loop_
_entity.id
_entity.type
_entity.pdbx_description
1 polymer ?
#
loop_
_entity_poly.entity_id
_entity_poly.type
_entity_poly.pdbx_seq_one_letter_code
_entity_poly.pdbx_strand_id
1 'polypeptide(L)'
;MSVFKAYDIRGLAGSQLDAEFAERLGAAIVTHLGAKQIAVARDIRESGPELHAALLSGITSAGANVLDLGVTSTGVLYRATVDLDVDASIAITASHNPPEYNGFKICRGRLPMAGEELQELKETFDSGEFDVGSGMITELQDFQLEVLDTIVENAGKPSRPMKVAIDCGNAVPGPLVVELMGRMNVDLVPVHCSWDNSFPNHPPDPTRPDNMHDLSAAVVGNGCEFGIGMDGDGDRIGVVDESGNFIHPDRLMTIFARDILSGREGMSEEERTVFYDVKCSLALENSILESGGVPKMVRTGHSFMKRELERNPLSPLAGEMSGHFFIHDKWPGFDCSLYNTARLLEIVGRDPSPSEGGPSFSDRFSSLPDYPSTGEAKIPLPGDREEVMGAVSEAFSDMSCSTVDGIRVRYEGGWFLCRPSNTESILVMRAEGMTDAALRSILADVDARIGHIADLSALHHVPAWRPRAMSASKTDDACPTGFHTVNMAGMGMSALLFEPTTIRETDDWETVISDLEPWGEVPSGEIQSLTYEETPRGPLVRLEADGEWTAEFLPWGSDGSIRARSKHAPSMCDSPCGGFYWDGRDMIIMRKSSDTFKGLDGELSRALRNNDADSSTKILYNAGAQLGMYHSAVQAVRSTPPDQKRWNSRNESIERVLRAQFIWRAPFTKEQPCTLSLLDVRFSDISDSKVRIGRPRLADALRPHESEKPGMRDLASLMHDLSRIYYESKPTLGITDLRLSLIDGWKSTAPGEWGSDAAFYSYKGGIAIWEYEQCLLDVMEATSHQSGAPEPAVTMLKYVKSYQKGMFNNRTFAALSMMSFFFAASTLISNIPPSLMDLPIPAFLAVLGLLSLRTYRNKSPPPEKPFNSSFGFTIE
;
A
#
# COMPACT_ATOMS: atom_id res chain seq x y z
N MET A 1 -29.78 -10.11 16.58
CA MET A 1 -29.07 -10.23 15.28
C MET A 1 -28.43 -8.90 14.95
N SER A 2 -27.12 -8.87 14.73
CA SER A 2 -26.27 -7.66 14.63
C SER A 2 -26.16 -7.07 13.22
N VAL A 3 -27.02 -7.48 12.28
CA VAL A 3 -26.89 -7.15 10.84
C VAL A 3 -27.65 -5.88 10.44
N PHE A 4 -28.70 -5.49 11.15
CA PHE A 4 -29.36 -4.18 10.97
C PHE A 4 -28.44 -3.10 11.54
N LYS A 5 -27.78 -2.32 10.66
CA LYS A 5 -26.85 -1.25 11.02
C LYS A 5 -27.58 0.10 11.07
N ALA A 6 -26.83 1.20 11.05
CA ALA A 6 -27.39 2.54 11.08
C ALA A 6 -28.04 2.97 9.74
N TYR A 7 -27.48 2.54 8.60
CA TYR A 7 -27.87 3.01 7.26
C TYR A 7 -28.27 1.90 6.30
N ASP A 8 -27.98 0.65 6.62
CA ASP A 8 -28.22 -0.51 5.79
C ASP A 8 -28.24 -1.80 6.62
N ILE A 9 -28.55 -2.91 5.95
CA ILE A 9 -28.40 -4.26 6.50
C ILE A 9 -27.12 -4.86 5.91
N ARG A 10 -26.21 -5.36 6.75
CA ARG A 10 -24.92 -5.89 6.30
C ARG A 10 -24.40 -7.02 7.20
N GLY A 11 -23.86 -8.07 6.58
CA GLY A 11 -23.34 -9.23 7.27
C GLY A 11 -22.64 -10.23 6.35
N LEU A 12 -22.14 -11.32 6.94
CA LEU A 12 -21.54 -12.44 6.21
C LEU A 12 -22.62 -13.25 5.48
N ALA A 13 -22.44 -13.44 4.18
CA ALA A 13 -23.34 -14.27 3.39
C ALA A 13 -23.23 -15.75 3.77
N GLY A 14 -24.32 -16.49 3.62
CA GLY A 14 -24.40 -17.93 3.94
C GLY A 14 -24.34 -18.26 5.44
N SER A 15 -24.28 -17.25 6.31
CA SER A 15 -24.30 -17.45 7.77
C SER A 15 -25.19 -16.44 8.50
N GLN A 16 -24.96 -15.13 8.29
CA GLN A 16 -25.78 -14.08 8.89
C GLN A 16 -26.86 -13.60 7.93
N LEU A 17 -26.57 -13.64 6.63
CA LEU A 17 -27.50 -13.34 5.54
C LEU A 17 -27.61 -14.57 4.63
N ASP A 18 -28.71 -15.29 4.72
CA ASP A 18 -29.04 -16.46 3.92
C ASP A 18 -30.38 -16.28 3.19
N ALA A 19 -30.82 -17.30 2.47
CA ALA A 19 -32.09 -17.27 1.72
C ALA A 19 -33.30 -17.02 2.64
N GLU A 20 -33.36 -17.66 3.81
CA GLU A 20 -34.46 -17.48 4.77
C GLU A 20 -34.52 -16.04 5.26
N PHE A 21 -33.36 -15.45 5.58
CA PHE A 21 -33.27 -14.04 5.94
C PHE A 21 -33.79 -13.12 4.83
N ALA A 22 -33.35 -13.34 3.58
CA ALA A 22 -33.73 -12.51 2.45
C ALA A 22 -35.23 -12.60 2.12
N GLU A 23 -35.81 -13.81 2.14
CA GLU A 23 -37.25 -14.02 1.95
C GLU A 23 -38.07 -13.33 3.04
N ARG A 24 -37.68 -13.53 4.31
CA ARG A 24 -38.32 -12.87 5.45
C ARG A 24 -38.21 -11.35 5.35
N LEU A 25 -37.06 -10.82 4.91
CA LEU A 25 -36.86 -9.40 4.72
C LEU A 25 -37.78 -8.83 3.63
N GLY A 26 -37.93 -9.53 2.51
CA GLY A 26 -38.83 -9.13 1.44
C GLY A 26 -40.28 -8.97 1.92
N ALA A 27 -40.78 -9.96 2.66
CA ALA A 27 -42.13 -9.94 3.22
C ALA A 27 -42.30 -8.83 4.29
N ALA A 28 -41.29 -8.65 5.14
CA ALA A 28 -41.27 -7.60 6.15
C ALA A 28 -41.32 -6.20 5.55
N ILE A 29 -40.57 -5.94 4.46
CA ILE A 29 -40.56 -4.64 3.77
C ILE A 29 -41.94 -4.31 3.20
N VAL A 30 -42.58 -5.26 2.52
CA VAL A 30 -43.92 -5.07 1.95
C VAL A 30 -44.93 -4.74 3.04
N THR A 31 -44.93 -5.53 4.12
CA THR A 31 -45.84 -5.37 5.26
C THR A 31 -45.61 -4.02 5.95
N HIS A 32 -44.35 -3.68 6.23
CA HIS A 32 -43.99 -2.47 6.96
C HIS A 32 -44.31 -1.18 6.18
N LEU A 33 -43.99 -1.18 4.88
CA LEU A 33 -44.18 0.01 4.04
C LEU A 33 -45.58 0.11 3.43
N GLY A 34 -46.34 -0.99 3.39
CA GLY A 34 -47.57 -1.10 2.62
C GLY A 34 -47.34 -1.06 1.11
N ALA A 35 -46.11 -1.37 0.67
CA ALA A 35 -45.67 -1.23 -0.72
C ALA A 35 -46.47 -2.13 -1.67
N LYS A 36 -46.76 -1.63 -2.87
CA LYS A 36 -47.44 -2.35 -3.95
C LYS A 36 -46.53 -2.60 -5.14
N GLN A 37 -45.49 -1.79 -5.33
CA GLN A 37 -44.49 -1.97 -6.37
C GLN A 37 -43.09 -1.62 -5.86
N ILE A 38 -42.12 -2.54 -6.03
CA ILE A 38 -40.74 -2.39 -5.53
C ILE A 38 -39.75 -2.63 -6.67
N ALA A 39 -38.78 -1.72 -6.85
CA ALA A 39 -37.64 -1.96 -7.74
C ALA A 39 -36.53 -2.71 -7.01
N VAL A 40 -35.94 -3.73 -7.65
CA VAL A 40 -34.86 -4.52 -7.06
C VAL A 40 -33.67 -4.60 -8.02
N ALA A 41 -32.47 -4.42 -7.49
CA ALA A 41 -31.21 -4.65 -8.21
C ALA A 41 -30.23 -5.40 -7.30
N ARG A 42 -29.21 -6.01 -7.89
CA ARG A 42 -28.11 -6.64 -7.15
C ARG A 42 -26.75 -6.35 -7.76
N ASP A 43 -25.71 -6.47 -6.95
CA ASP A 43 -24.34 -6.53 -7.43
C ASP A 43 -23.93 -7.93 -7.94
N ILE A 44 -22.66 -8.09 -8.28
CA ILE A 44 -22.10 -9.33 -8.86
C ILE A 44 -21.62 -10.35 -7.82
N ARG A 45 -21.79 -10.11 -6.51
CA ARG A 45 -21.27 -11.01 -5.46
C ARG A 45 -21.80 -12.43 -5.62
N GLU A 46 -20.98 -13.41 -5.24
CA GLU A 46 -21.29 -14.84 -5.38
C GLU A 46 -22.63 -15.23 -4.73
N SER A 47 -22.94 -14.65 -3.58
CA SER A 47 -24.21 -14.88 -2.86
C SER A 47 -25.42 -14.15 -3.44
N GLY A 48 -25.21 -13.22 -4.37
CA GLY A 48 -26.25 -12.35 -4.93
C GLY A 48 -27.43 -13.10 -5.57
N PRO A 49 -27.22 -14.11 -6.44
CA PRO A 49 -28.32 -14.85 -7.07
C PRO A 49 -29.27 -15.55 -6.08
N GLU A 50 -28.73 -16.15 -5.01
CA GLU A 50 -29.54 -16.84 -4.00
C GLU A 50 -30.36 -15.85 -3.17
N LEU A 51 -29.71 -14.80 -2.65
CA LEU A 51 -30.37 -13.77 -1.86
C LEU A 51 -31.43 -13.02 -2.67
N HIS A 52 -31.18 -12.78 -3.96
CA HIS A 52 -32.11 -12.12 -4.87
C HIS A 52 -33.37 -12.95 -5.09
N ALA A 53 -33.24 -14.22 -5.47
CA ALA A 53 -34.39 -15.10 -5.68
C ALA A 53 -35.28 -15.21 -4.43
N ALA A 54 -34.65 -15.35 -3.25
CA ALA A 54 -35.36 -15.40 -1.98
C ALA A 54 -36.05 -14.08 -1.63
N LEU A 55 -35.37 -12.94 -1.81
CA LEU A 55 -35.97 -11.62 -1.59
C LEU A 55 -37.21 -11.41 -2.48
N LEU A 56 -37.14 -11.79 -3.76
CA LEU A 56 -38.28 -11.67 -4.67
C LEU A 56 -39.46 -12.57 -4.25
N SER A 57 -39.19 -13.79 -3.76
CA SER A 57 -40.21 -14.67 -3.16
C SER A 57 -40.90 -13.98 -1.98
N GLY A 58 -40.13 -13.39 -1.07
CA GLY A 58 -40.65 -12.64 0.08
C GLY A 58 -41.55 -11.48 -0.32
N ILE A 59 -41.11 -10.65 -1.27
CA ILE A 59 -41.88 -9.49 -1.73
C ILE A 59 -43.19 -9.92 -2.40
N THR A 60 -43.13 -10.90 -3.29
CA THR A 60 -44.31 -11.33 -4.07
C THR A 60 -45.31 -12.11 -3.23
N SER A 61 -44.86 -12.93 -2.28
CA SER A 61 -45.75 -13.66 -1.35
C SER A 61 -46.46 -12.73 -0.35
N ALA A 62 -45.90 -11.54 -0.08
CA ALA A 62 -46.58 -10.49 0.69
C ALA A 62 -47.50 -9.60 -0.17
N GLY A 63 -47.54 -9.81 -1.49
CA GLY A 63 -48.51 -9.19 -2.38
C GLY A 63 -48.05 -7.93 -3.13
N ALA A 64 -46.77 -7.58 -3.11
CA ALA A 64 -46.22 -6.49 -3.92
C ALA A 64 -45.63 -6.99 -5.24
N ASN A 65 -45.74 -6.17 -6.28
CA ASN A 65 -45.08 -6.41 -7.56
C ASN A 65 -43.60 -6.02 -7.49
N VAL A 66 -42.76 -6.74 -8.23
CA VAL A 66 -41.32 -6.47 -8.35
C VAL A 66 -41.02 -5.97 -9.77
N LEU A 67 -40.27 -4.87 -9.85
CA LEU A 67 -39.56 -4.47 -11.06
C LEU A 67 -38.09 -4.89 -10.89
N ASP A 68 -37.71 -6.00 -11.51
CA ASP A 68 -36.37 -6.57 -11.36
C ASP A 68 -35.41 -5.99 -12.41
N LEU A 69 -34.49 -5.16 -11.97
CA LEU A 69 -33.47 -4.51 -12.80
C LEU A 69 -32.26 -5.43 -13.04
N GLY A 70 -32.22 -6.61 -12.41
CA GLY A 70 -31.11 -7.55 -12.54
C GLY A 70 -29.81 -7.06 -11.90
N VAL A 71 -28.70 -7.28 -12.60
CA VAL A 71 -27.36 -6.84 -12.16
C VAL A 71 -27.10 -5.43 -12.66
N THR A 72 -27.10 -4.46 -11.77
CA THR A 72 -26.82 -3.05 -12.13
C THR A 72 -26.38 -2.24 -10.92
N SER A 73 -25.88 -1.03 -11.15
CA SER A 73 -25.32 -0.19 -10.08
C SER A 73 -26.41 0.39 -9.17
N THR A 74 -26.02 0.74 -7.95
CA THR A 74 -26.89 1.40 -6.98
C THR A 74 -27.45 2.73 -7.53
N GLY A 75 -26.66 3.46 -8.34
CA GLY A 75 -27.12 4.67 -9.02
C GLY A 75 -28.23 4.44 -10.05
N VAL A 76 -28.20 3.31 -10.80
CA VAL A 76 -29.27 2.93 -11.73
C VAL A 76 -30.55 2.59 -10.95
N LEU A 77 -30.43 1.85 -9.84
CA LEU A 77 -31.57 1.56 -8.98
C LEU A 77 -32.19 2.84 -8.41
N TYR A 78 -31.39 3.79 -7.92
CA TYR A 78 -31.93 5.06 -7.42
C TYR A 78 -32.62 5.85 -8.53
N ARG A 79 -32.13 5.79 -9.77
CA ARG A 79 -32.82 6.41 -10.90
C ARG A 79 -34.20 5.81 -11.16
N ALA A 80 -34.38 4.51 -10.94
CA ALA A 80 -35.69 3.86 -11.02
C ALA A 80 -36.72 4.46 -10.05
N THR A 81 -36.30 4.95 -8.88
CA THR A 81 -37.19 5.66 -7.92
C THR A 81 -37.63 7.05 -8.39
N VAL A 82 -37.03 7.55 -9.46
CA VAL A 82 -37.38 8.83 -10.08
C VAL A 82 -38.23 8.63 -11.32
N ASP A 83 -37.86 7.67 -12.16
CA ASP A 83 -38.46 7.48 -13.48
C ASP A 83 -39.60 6.45 -13.50
N LEU A 84 -39.66 5.53 -12.52
CA LEU A 84 -40.68 4.49 -12.42
C LEU A 84 -41.61 4.75 -11.23
N ASP A 85 -42.84 4.26 -11.32
CA ASP A 85 -43.84 4.35 -10.25
C ASP A 85 -43.60 3.24 -9.22
N VAL A 86 -42.68 3.48 -8.28
CA VAL A 86 -42.28 2.50 -7.25
C VAL A 86 -42.44 3.09 -5.85
N ASP A 87 -42.95 2.27 -4.92
CA ASP A 87 -43.10 2.64 -3.52
C ASP A 87 -41.80 2.49 -2.73
N ALA A 88 -40.90 1.60 -3.19
CA ALA A 88 -39.62 1.32 -2.57
C ALA A 88 -38.59 0.78 -3.58
N SER A 89 -37.31 0.83 -3.20
CA SER A 89 -36.25 0.14 -3.94
C SER A 89 -35.27 -0.57 -3.02
N ILE A 90 -34.68 -1.66 -3.51
CA ILE A 90 -33.75 -2.49 -2.75
C ILE A 90 -32.53 -2.85 -3.61
N ALA A 91 -31.33 -2.47 -3.16
CA ALA A 91 -30.06 -2.95 -3.72
C ALA A 91 -29.50 -4.07 -2.85
N ILE A 92 -29.25 -5.23 -3.44
CA ILE A 92 -28.54 -6.33 -2.78
C ILE A 92 -27.05 -6.14 -3.01
N THR A 93 -26.36 -5.60 -2.01
CA THR A 93 -24.93 -5.28 -2.08
C THR A 93 -24.31 -5.06 -0.71
N ALA A 94 -23.01 -5.35 -0.58
CA ALA A 94 -22.16 -4.86 0.50
C ALA A 94 -21.14 -3.79 0.05
N SER A 95 -21.44 -3.04 -1.02
CA SER A 95 -20.60 -1.94 -1.51
C SER A 95 -19.12 -2.38 -1.62
N HIS A 96 -18.22 -1.74 -0.87
CA HIS A 96 -16.77 -1.99 -0.88
C HIS A 96 -16.26 -3.08 0.10
N ASN A 97 -17.14 -3.78 0.85
CA ASN A 97 -16.70 -4.82 1.77
C ASN A 97 -16.08 -6.04 1.04
N PRO A 98 -15.28 -6.86 1.73
CA PRO A 98 -14.73 -8.11 1.19
C PRO A 98 -15.79 -9.04 0.56
N PRO A 99 -15.41 -9.92 -0.38
CA PRO A 99 -16.35 -10.73 -1.16
C PRO A 99 -17.32 -11.58 -0.33
N GLU A 100 -16.93 -12.03 0.87
CA GLU A 100 -17.74 -12.85 1.77
C GLU A 100 -18.93 -12.08 2.43
N TYR A 101 -18.95 -10.75 2.34
CA TYR A 101 -20.05 -9.93 2.84
C TYR A 101 -21.13 -9.72 1.76
N ASN A 102 -22.37 -9.55 2.19
CA ASN A 102 -23.44 -8.97 1.39
C ASN A 102 -24.35 -8.08 2.26
N GLY A 103 -25.40 -7.50 1.69
CA GLY A 103 -26.26 -6.57 2.39
C GLY A 103 -27.44 -6.08 1.56
N PHE A 104 -28.23 -5.18 2.16
CA PHE A 104 -29.41 -4.58 1.55
C PHE A 104 -29.43 -3.08 1.85
N LYS A 105 -29.40 -2.25 0.80
CA LYS A 105 -29.72 -0.81 0.86
C LYS A 105 -31.19 -0.64 0.46
N ILE A 106 -31.99 0.01 1.30
CA ILE A 106 -33.45 0.11 1.11
C ILE A 106 -33.84 1.58 1.06
N CYS A 107 -34.64 1.96 0.06
CA CYS A 107 -35.28 3.26 -0.01
C CYS A 107 -36.81 3.14 0.03
N ARG A 108 -37.47 4.03 0.77
CA ARG A 108 -38.91 4.29 0.70
C ARG A 108 -39.13 5.45 -0.26
N GLY A 109 -39.74 5.16 -1.41
CA GLY A 109 -39.69 6.05 -2.57
C GLY A 109 -38.22 6.37 -2.90
N ARG A 110 -37.89 7.66 -2.88
CA ARG A 110 -36.52 8.17 -3.15
C ARG A 110 -35.62 8.21 -1.92
N LEU A 111 -36.18 8.11 -0.73
CA LEU A 111 -35.46 8.35 0.51
C LEU A 111 -34.89 7.06 1.11
N PRO A 112 -33.61 7.03 1.51
CA PRO A 112 -33.03 5.88 2.17
C PRO A 112 -33.65 5.66 3.55
N MET A 113 -33.94 4.40 3.87
CA MET A 113 -34.33 3.98 5.22
C MET A 113 -33.08 3.92 6.10
N ALA A 114 -33.07 4.67 7.19
CA ALA A 114 -31.93 4.78 8.09
C ALA A 114 -32.36 5.14 9.52
N GLY A 115 -31.54 4.77 10.50
CA GLY A 115 -31.78 5.05 11.91
C GLY A 115 -33.01 4.31 12.44
N GLU A 116 -33.90 5.06 13.09
CA GLU A 116 -35.14 4.55 13.71
C GLU A 116 -36.03 3.79 12.73
N GLU A 117 -36.21 4.29 11.52
CA GLU A 117 -37.03 3.65 10.48
C GLU A 117 -36.53 2.23 10.12
N LEU A 118 -35.20 2.02 10.13
CA LEU A 118 -34.63 0.71 9.89
C LEU A 118 -34.80 -0.23 11.10
N GLN A 119 -34.90 0.32 12.32
CA GLN A 119 -35.22 -0.45 13.52
C GLN A 119 -36.72 -0.81 13.58
N GLU A 120 -37.62 0.06 13.13
CA GLU A 120 -39.04 -0.26 13.00
C GLU A 120 -39.28 -1.37 11.95
N LEU A 121 -38.54 -1.34 10.84
CA LEU A 121 -38.53 -2.44 9.88
C LEU A 121 -38.03 -3.73 10.55
N LYS A 122 -37.00 -3.64 11.41
CA LYS A 122 -36.49 -4.79 12.15
C LYS A 122 -37.54 -5.36 13.11
N GLU A 123 -38.36 -4.53 13.76
CA GLU A 123 -39.46 -5.01 14.60
C GLU A 123 -40.50 -5.78 13.79
N THR A 124 -40.84 -5.27 12.60
CA THR A 124 -41.72 -5.97 11.65
C THR A 124 -41.08 -7.29 11.19
N PHE A 125 -39.80 -7.27 10.86
CA PHE A 125 -39.04 -8.47 10.53
C PHE A 125 -39.11 -9.49 11.67
N ASP A 126 -38.82 -9.08 12.90
CA ASP A 126 -38.74 -9.94 14.08
C ASP A 126 -40.09 -10.52 14.51
N SER A 127 -41.21 -9.83 14.25
CA SER A 127 -42.56 -10.32 14.58
C SER A 127 -42.89 -11.63 13.87
N GLY A 128 -42.40 -11.80 12.63
CA GLY A 128 -42.74 -12.95 11.79
C GLY A 128 -44.19 -12.95 11.28
N GLU A 129 -44.93 -11.85 11.50
CA GLU A 129 -46.29 -11.66 11.03
C GLU A 129 -46.27 -10.74 9.80
N PHE A 130 -46.48 -11.31 8.62
CA PHE A 130 -46.41 -10.61 7.34
C PHE A 130 -47.74 -10.62 6.61
N ASP A 131 -47.95 -9.61 5.76
CA ASP A 131 -49.01 -9.62 4.77
C ASP A 131 -48.89 -10.86 3.86
N VAL A 132 -50.04 -11.31 3.34
CA VAL A 132 -50.11 -12.44 2.42
C VAL A 132 -50.85 -12.01 1.17
N GLY A 133 -50.23 -12.25 0.02
CA GLY A 133 -50.77 -11.89 -1.28
C GLY A 133 -50.07 -12.63 -2.42
N SER A 134 -50.24 -12.11 -3.63
CA SER A 134 -49.59 -12.63 -4.84
C SER A 134 -49.22 -11.45 -5.74
N GLY A 135 -47.94 -11.08 -5.73
CA GLY A 135 -47.37 -10.11 -6.66
C GLY A 135 -46.89 -10.74 -7.97
N MET A 136 -46.51 -9.89 -8.92
CA MET A 136 -45.88 -10.27 -10.18
C MET A 136 -44.44 -9.74 -10.26
N ILE A 137 -43.55 -10.47 -10.93
CA ILE A 137 -42.19 -10.02 -11.23
C ILE A 137 -42.15 -9.59 -12.70
N THR A 138 -41.66 -8.38 -12.95
CA THR A 138 -41.40 -7.84 -14.29
C THR A 138 -39.91 -7.56 -14.43
N GLU A 139 -39.25 -8.24 -15.35
CA GLU A 139 -37.82 -8.02 -15.64
C GLU A 139 -37.63 -6.77 -16.52
N LEU A 140 -36.75 -5.87 -16.11
CA LEU A 140 -36.40 -4.61 -16.79
C LEU A 140 -34.88 -4.46 -16.95
N GLN A 141 -34.21 -5.51 -17.43
CA GLN A 141 -32.73 -5.57 -17.52
C GLN A 141 -32.13 -4.48 -18.43
N ASP A 142 -32.90 -3.95 -19.38
CA ASP A 142 -32.46 -2.91 -20.32
C ASP A 142 -32.62 -1.48 -19.77
N PHE A 143 -33.29 -1.29 -18.62
CA PHE A 143 -33.52 0.03 -18.03
C PHE A 143 -32.22 0.81 -17.81
N GLN A 144 -31.12 0.11 -17.49
CA GLN A 144 -29.81 0.72 -17.34
C GLN A 144 -29.32 1.48 -18.59
N LEU A 145 -29.71 1.05 -19.80
CA LEU A 145 -29.33 1.74 -21.05
C LEU A 145 -30.08 3.07 -21.20
N GLU A 146 -31.34 3.12 -20.80
CA GLU A 146 -32.14 4.36 -20.74
C GLU A 146 -31.55 5.34 -19.72
N VAL A 147 -31.05 4.81 -18.59
CA VAL A 147 -30.34 5.62 -17.58
C VAL A 147 -29.05 6.20 -18.16
N LEU A 148 -28.29 5.45 -18.97
CA LEU A 148 -27.08 5.98 -19.62
C LEU A 148 -27.42 7.13 -20.59
N ASP A 149 -28.49 7.02 -21.38
CA ASP A 149 -28.95 8.12 -22.23
C ASP A 149 -29.31 9.35 -21.40
N THR A 150 -30.06 9.15 -20.32
CA THR A 150 -30.44 10.23 -19.41
C THR A 150 -29.23 10.89 -18.73
N ILE A 151 -28.19 10.11 -18.40
CA ILE A 151 -26.93 10.65 -17.87
C ILE A 151 -26.26 11.55 -18.91
N VAL A 152 -26.15 11.10 -20.17
CA VAL A 152 -25.54 11.88 -21.24
C VAL A 152 -26.32 13.16 -21.52
N GLU A 153 -27.65 13.09 -21.53
CA GLU A 153 -28.53 14.25 -21.72
C GLU A 153 -28.38 15.28 -20.60
N ASN A 154 -28.32 14.83 -19.35
CA ASN A 154 -28.31 15.72 -18.18
C ASN A 154 -26.91 16.26 -17.84
N ALA A 155 -25.86 15.44 -17.97
CA ALA A 155 -24.49 15.85 -17.69
C ALA A 155 -23.88 16.63 -18.85
N GLY A 156 -24.21 16.24 -20.09
CA GLY A 156 -23.56 16.72 -21.31
C GLY A 156 -22.35 15.86 -21.72
N LYS A 157 -21.68 16.28 -22.81
CA LYS A 157 -20.46 15.63 -23.33
C LYS A 157 -19.29 16.62 -23.29
N PRO A 158 -18.05 16.13 -23.12
CA PRO A 158 -16.85 16.93 -23.36
C PRO A 158 -16.92 17.67 -24.70
N SER A 159 -16.49 18.94 -24.73
CA SER A 159 -16.48 19.74 -25.95
C SER A 159 -15.31 19.39 -26.89
N ARG A 160 -14.41 18.51 -26.42
CA ARG A 160 -13.23 18.02 -27.14
C ARG A 160 -13.01 16.53 -26.82
N PRO A 161 -12.22 15.81 -27.65
CA PRO A 161 -11.74 14.48 -27.28
C PRO A 161 -10.96 14.53 -25.96
N MET A 162 -11.16 13.51 -25.14
CA MET A 162 -10.47 13.33 -23.86
C MET A 162 -9.99 11.90 -23.75
N LYS A 163 -8.80 11.72 -23.18
CA LYS A 163 -8.25 10.39 -22.86
C LYS A 163 -8.15 10.22 -21.36
N VAL A 164 -8.86 9.24 -20.80
CA VAL A 164 -8.90 8.99 -19.35
C VAL A 164 -8.77 7.50 -19.05
N ALA A 165 -8.24 7.17 -17.89
CA ALA A 165 -8.29 5.80 -17.36
C ALA A 165 -9.46 5.68 -16.37
N ILE A 166 -10.19 4.56 -16.41
CA ILE A 166 -11.23 4.29 -15.41
C ILE A 166 -11.02 2.90 -14.83
N ASP A 167 -10.94 2.83 -13.50
CA ASP A 167 -10.81 1.61 -12.72
C ASP A 167 -12.13 1.28 -12.01
N CYS A 168 -12.62 0.06 -12.20
CA CYS A 168 -13.83 -0.43 -11.52
C CYS A 168 -13.58 -1.59 -10.57
N GLY A 169 -12.33 -1.99 -10.31
CA GLY A 169 -11.99 -3.05 -9.36
C GLY A 169 -12.73 -4.37 -9.61
N ASN A 170 -13.01 -4.69 -10.87
CA ASN A 170 -13.83 -5.82 -11.34
C ASN A 170 -15.28 -5.84 -10.89
N ALA A 171 -15.81 -4.69 -10.46
CA ALA A 171 -17.12 -4.59 -9.85
C ALA A 171 -18.22 -4.15 -10.83
N VAL A 172 -19.44 -4.01 -10.30
CA VAL A 172 -20.67 -3.74 -11.06
C VAL A 172 -20.57 -2.62 -12.09
N PRO A 173 -19.99 -1.43 -11.80
CA PRO A 173 -20.02 -0.33 -12.75
C PRO A 173 -19.21 -0.56 -14.04
N GLY A 174 -18.32 -1.55 -14.09
CA GLY A 174 -17.35 -1.77 -15.19
C GLY A 174 -17.95 -1.78 -16.60
N PRO A 175 -18.85 -2.71 -16.94
CA PRO A 175 -19.47 -2.75 -18.27
C PRO A 175 -20.28 -1.50 -18.61
N LEU A 176 -20.97 -0.90 -17.62
CA LEU A 176 -21.77 0.30 -17.83
C LEU A 176 -20.92 1.54 -18.09
N VAL A 177 -19.77 1.68 -17.42
CA VAL A 177 -18.89 2.82 -17.66
C VAL A 177 -18.23 2.72 -19.04
N VAL A 178 -17.89 1.51 -19.50
CA VAL A 178 -17.37 1.31 -20.86
C VAL A 178 -18.39 1.75 -21.91
N GLU A 179 -19.65 1.34 -21.76
CA GLU A 179 -20.75 1.77 -22.64
C GLU A 179 -20.97 3.29 -22.57
N LEU A 180 -20.98 3.87 -21.36
CA LEU A 180 -21.14 5.31 -21.15
C LEU A 180 -20.03 6.12 -21.83
N MET A 181 -18.76 5.71 -21.70
CA MET A 181 -17.64 6.39 -22.35
C MET A 181 -17.75 6.34 -23.88
N GLY A 182 -18.24 5.22 -24.43
CA GLY A 182 -18.56 5.10 -25.86
C GLY A 182 -19.62 6.13 -26.29
N ARG A 183 -20.69 6.30 -25.52
CA ARG A 183 -21.74 7.30 -25.79
C ARG A 183 -21.24 8.73 -25.65
N MET A 184 -20.33 8.98 -24.71
CA MET A 184 -19.70 10.28 -24.48
C MET A 184 -18.57 10.60 -25.47
N ASN A 185 -18.16 9.64 -26.31
CA ASN A 185 -17.03 9.77 -27.25
C ASN A 185 -15.71 10.12 -26.53
N VAL A 186 -15.43 9.39 -25.45
CA VAL A 186 -14.21 9.52 -24.63
C VAL A 186 -13.26 8.35 -24.95
N ASP A 187 -11.97 8.64 -25.14
CA ASP A 187 -10.93 7.63 -25.32
C ASP A 187 -10.60 6.99 -23.96
N LEU A 188 -11.25 5.84 -23.70
CA LEU A 188 -11.15 5.14 -22.42
C LEU A 188 -9.99 4.15 -22.42
N VAL A 189 -9.15 4.24 -21.39
CA VAL A 189 -8.26 3.16 -20.95
C VAL A 189 -8.96 2.40 -19.82
N PRO A 190 -9.59 1.23 -20.09
CA PRO A 190 -10.29 0.48 -19.06
C PRO A 190 -9.29 -0.26 -18.15
N VAL A 191 -9.46 -0.10 -16.85
CA VAL A 191 -8.70 -0.80 -15.80
C VAL A 191 -9.71 -1.61 -15.01
N HIS A 192 -9.54 -2.94 -14.98
CA HIS A 192 -10.42 -3.84 -14.21
C HIS A 192 -11.93 -3.65 -14.45
N CYS A 193 -12.36 -3.24 -15.66
CA CYS A 193 -13.78 -2.99 -15.98
C CYS A 193 -14.61 -4.25 -16.31
N SER A 194 -14.03 -5.44 -16.19
CA SER A 194 -14.75 -6.70 -16.40
C SER A 194 -15.21 -7.27 -15.07
N TRP A 195 -16.42 -7.85 -15.03
CA TRP A 195 -16.97 -8.44 -13.82
C TRP A 195 -16.18 -9.67 -13.37
N ASP A 196 -15.68 -9.63 -12.13
CA ASP A 196 -15.11 -10.77 -11.42
C ASP A 196 -15.41 -10.62 -9.92
N ASN A 197 -16.27 -11.50 -9.40
CA ASN A 197 -16.76 -11.41 -8.03
C ASN A 197 -15.75 -11.89 -6.97
N SER A 198 -14.59 -12.40 -7.38
CA SER A 198 -13.47 -12.69 -6.49
C SER A 198 -12.64 -11.44 -6.14
N PHE A 199 -12.88 -10.32 -6.86
CA PHE A 199 -12.12 -9.06 -6.75
C PHE A 199 -10.60 -9.30 -6.78
N PRO A 200 -10.06 -9.88 -7.87
CA PRO A 200 -8.74 -10.51 -7.88
C PRO A 200 -7.55 -9.53 -7.86
N ASN A 201 -7.79 -8.24 -8.14
CA ASN A 201 -6.73 -7.24 -8.30
C ASN A 201 -6.52 -6.42 -7.01
N HIS A 202 -7.54 -5.66 -6.62
CA HIS A 202 -7.59 -4.91 -5.37
C HIS A 202 -9.04 -4.77 -4.89
N PRO A 203 -9.29 -4.46 -3.62
CA PRO A 203 -10.63 -4.12 -3.15
C PRO A 203 -11.24 -2.96 -3.95
N PRO A 204 -12.53 -3.01 -4.34
CA PRO A 204 -13.19 -1.96 -5.10
C PRO A 204 -13.60 -0.80 -4.17
N ASP A 205 -12.60 -0.12 -3.61
CA ASP A 205 -12.74 1.06 -2.75
C ASP A 205 -11.78 2.16 -3.24
N PRO A 206 -12.25 3.08 -4.09
CA PRO A 206 -11.42 4.10 -4.71
C PRO A 206 -11.09 5.26 -3.77
N THR A 207 -11.55 5.22 -2.51
CA THR A 207 -11.26 6.24 -1.50
C THR A 207 -9.92 6.01 -0.81
N ARG A 208 -9.32 4.84 -1.03
CA ARG A 208 -8.04 4.43 -0.43
C ARG A 208 -6.91 4.55 -1.46
N PRO A 209 -5.87 5.37 -1.21
CA PRO A 209 -4.74 5.50 -2.12
C PRO A 209 -4.08 4.16 -2.50
N ASP A 210 -3.99 3.21 -1.57
CA ASP A 210 -3.40 1.87 -1.80
C ASP A 210 -4.14 1.07 -2.89
N ASN A 211 -5.43 1.32 -3.10
CA ASN A 211 -6.23 0.64 -4.13
C ASN A 211 -6.15 1.32 -5.50
N MET A 212 -5.45 2.45 -5.60
CA MET A 212 -5.44 3.29 -6.80
C MET A 212 -4.14 3.14 -7.61
N HIS A 213 -3.21 2.27 -7.18
CA HIS A 213 -1.91 2.08 -7.83
C HIS A 213 -2.01 1.65 -9.30
N ASP A 214 -2.90 0.72 -9.62
CA ASP A 214 -3.09 0.24 -10.98
C ASP A 214 -3.66 1.36 -11.87
N LEU A 215 -4.64 2.12 -11.36
CA LEU A 215 -5.17 3.31 -12.03
C LEU A 215 -4.07 4.36 -12.25
N SER A 216 -3.28 4.71 -11.23
CA SER A 216 -2.16 5.65 -11.35
C SER A 216 -1.15 5.21 -12.41
N ALA A 217 -0.79 3.93 -12.41
CA ALA A 217 0.12 3.37 -13.40
C ALA A 217 -0.47 3.40 -14.81
N ALA A 218 -1.77 3.13 -14.96
CA ALA A 218 -2.47 3.22 -16.24
C ALA A 218 -2.52 4.66 -16.77
N VAL A 219 -2.79 5.65 -15.90
CA VAL A 219 -2.81 7.06 -16.28
C VAL A 219 -1.46 7.51 -16.82
N VAL A 220 -0.40 7.30 -16.03
CA VAL A 220 0.96 7.71 -16.40
C VAL A 220 1.45 6.93 -17.63
N GLY A 221 1.23 5.61 -17.65
CA GLY A 221 1.70 4.73 -18.72
C GLY A 221 1.02 4.97 -20.07
N ASN A 222 -0.21 5.48 -20.08
CA ASN A 222 -0.98 5.74 -21.31
C ASN A 222 -1.07 7.23 -21.67
N GLY A 223 -0.50 8.13 -20.86
CA GLY A 223 -0.60 9.57 -21.05
C GLY A 223 -2.05 10.07 -20.98
N CYS A 224 -2.83 9.54 -20.04
CA CYS A 224 -4.19 10.01 -19.78
C CYS A 224 -4.17 11.38 -19.10
N GLU A 225 -5.24 12.17 -19.30
CA GLU A 225 -5.36 13.48 -18.65
C GLU A 225 -5.62 13.37 -17.15
N PHE A 226 -6.28 12.30 -16.71
CA PHE A 226 -6.47 11.89 -15.32
C PHE A 226 -7.11 10.50 -15.27
N GLY A 227 -7.30 9.96 -14.07
CA GLY A 227 -7.93 8.66 -13.83
C GLY A 227 -9.09 8.72 -12.84
N ILE A 228 -10.10 7.86 -13.01
CA ILE A 228 -11.25 7.75 -12.10
C ILE A 228 -11.38 6.31 -11.60
N GLY A 229 -11.44 6.11 -10.28
CA GLY A 229 -11.80 4.84 -9.66
C GLY A 229 -13.28 4.84 -9.25
N MET A 230 -13.96 3.70 -9.37
CA MET A 230 -15.34 3.47 -8.91
C MET A 230 -15.40 2.34 -7.90
N ASP A 231 -16.30 2.45 -6.93
CA ASP A 231 -16.46 1.43 -5.90
C ASP A 231 -17.36 0.26 -6.31
N GLY A 232 -17.48 -0.72 -5.41
CA GLY A 232 -18.10 -2.01 -5.68
C GLY A 232 -19.50 -1.96 -6.30
N ASP A 233 -20.34 -1.03 -5.84
CA ASP A 233 -21.72 -0.88 -6.32
C ASP A 233 -21.99 0.40 -7.10
N GLY A 234 -20.96 1.21 -7.34
CA GLY A 234 -21.01 2.34 -8.28
C GLY A 234 -21.75 3.56 -7.73
N ASP A 235 -21.60 3.88 -6.45
CA ASP A 235 -22.12 5.10 -5.84
C ASP A 235 -21.02 6.07 -5.38
N ARG A 236 -19.75 5.68 -5.47
CA ARG A 236 -18.58 6.52 -5.18
C ARG A 236 -17.63 6.66 -6.36
N ILE A 237 -16.90 7.78 -6.37
CA ILE A 237 -15.71 7.95 -7.22
C ILE A 237 -14.50 8.41 -6.41
N GLY A 238 -13.31 7.95 -6.82
CA GLY A 238 -12.01 8.50 -6.44
C GLY A 238 -11.25 8.91 -7.70
N VAL A 239 -10.25 9.79 -7.58
CA VAL A 239 -9.55 10.36 -8.75
C VAL A 239 -8.05 10.41 -8.52
N VAL A 240 -7.28 10.20 -9.60
CA VAL A 240 -5.85 10.48 -9.66
C VAL A 240 -5.57 11.50 -10.76
N ASP A 241 -4.61 12.40 -10.55
CA ASP A 241 -4.20 13.39 -11.55
C ASP A 241 -3.37 12.77 -12.70
N GLU A 242 -2.95 13.59 -13.66
CA GLU A 242 -2.12 13.18 -14.81
C GLU A 242 -0.76 12.58 -14.41
N SER A 243 -0.27 12.88 -13.22
CA SER A 243 0.98 12.35 -12.65
C SER A 243 0.76 11.09 -11.82
N GLY A 244 -0.49 10.63 -11.70
CA GLY A 244 -0.88 9.47 -10.91
C GLY A 244 -1.01 9.75 -9.41
N ASN A 245 -1.03 11.02 -8.98
CA ASN A 245 -1.22 11.37 -7.58
C ASN A 245 -2.70 11.31 -7.19
N PHE A 246 -3.00 10.76 -6.02
CA PHE A 246 -4.35 10.66 -5.50
C PHE A 246 -4.93 12.03 -5.12
N ILE A 247 -6.16 12.30 -5.56
CA ILE A 247 -6.91 13.51 -5.22
C ILE A 247 -8.01 13.17 -4.22
N HIS A 248 -7.93 13.74 -3.02
CA HIS A 248 -8.92 13.52 -1.98
C HIS A 248 -10.33 14.00 -2.39
N PRO A 249 -11.40 13.28 -2.00
CA PRO A 249 -12.77 13.62 -2.42
C PRO A 249 -13.25 15.03 -2.07
N ASP A 250 -12.83 15.58 -0.92
CA ASP A 250 -13.14 16.97 -0.54
C ASP A 250 -12.50 17.98 -1.50
N ARG A 251 -11.27 17.74 -1.96
CA ARG A 251 -10.64 18.54 -3.03
C ARG A 251 -11.37 18.37 -4.35
N LEU A 252 -11.69 17.15 -4.76
CA LEU A 252 -12.45 16.88 -5.98
C LEU A 252 -13.79 17.62 -6.00
N MET A 253 -14.49 17.66 -4.85
CA MET A 253 -15.77 18.35 -4.70
C MET A 253 -15.72 19.82 -5.11
N THR A 254 -14.56 20.48 -4.95
CA THR A 254 -14.39 21.89 -5.32
C THR A 254 -14.60 22.13 -6.81
N ILE A 255 -14.29 21.15 -7.68
CA ILE A 255 -14.54 21.25 -9.13
C ILE A 255 -16.04 21.36 -9.38
N PHE A 256 -16.83 20.46 -8.78
CA PHE A 256 -18.29 20.49 -8.91
C PHE A 256 -18.89 21.76 -8.29
N ALA A 257 -18.45 22.13 -7.09
CA ALA A 257 -18.96 23.30 -6.38
C ALA A 257 -18.70 24.59 -7.17
N ARG A 258 -17.47 24.79 -7.67
CA ARG A 258 -17.11 25.97 -8.48
C ARG A 258 -17.93 26.05 -9.75
N ASP A 259 -18.07 24.95 -10.48
CA ASP A 259 -18.88 24.91 -11.72
C ASP A 259 -20.33 25.31 -11.45
N ILE A 260 -20.96 24.62 -10.50
CA ILE A 260 -22.38 24.77 -10.19
C ILE A 260 -22.69 26.17 -9.62
N LEU A 261 -21.80 26.73 -8.80
CA LEU A 261 -22.00 28.04 -8.16
C LEU A 261 -21.70 29.22 -9.10
N SER A 262 -20.85 29.04 -10.13
CA SER A 262 -20.48 30.12 -11.07
C SER A 262 -21.68 30.81 -11.75
N GLY A 263 -22.80 30.09 -11.92
CA GLY A 263 -24.04 30.62 -12.50
C GLY A 263 -25.08 31.11 -11.49
N ARG A 264 -24.76 31.12 -10.19
CA ARG A 264 -25.73 31.32 -9.09
C ARG A 264 -25.48 32.58 -8.27
N GLU A 265 -24.64 33.49 -8.75
CA GLU A 265 -24.46 34.80 -8.11
C GLU A 265 -25.80 35.55 -8.02
N GLY A 266 -26.14 36.03 -6.82
CA GLY A 266 -27.39 36.75 -6.56
C GLY A 266 -28.65 35.88 -6.40
N MET A 267 -28.55 34.55 -6.49
CA MET A 267 -29.63 33.63 -6.13
C MET A 267 -29.84 33.57 -4.61
N SER A 268 -30.92 32.93 -4.17
CA SER A 268 -31.22 32.76 -2.75
C SER A 268 -30.10 32.00 -2.02
N GLU A 269 -30.04 32.12 -0.69
CA GLU A 269 -29.07 31.39 0.12
C GLU A 269 -29.21 29.87 -0.06
N GLU A 270 -30.45 29.37 -0.17
CA GLU A 270 -30.75 27.95 -0.36
C GLU A 270 -30.20 27.44 -1.71
N GLU A 271 -30.39 28.19 -2.79
CA GLU A 271 -29.87 27.86 -4.13
C GLU A 271 -28.34 27.89 -4.22
N ARG A 272 -27.68 28.57 -3.28
CA ARG A 272 -26.22 28.67 -3.16
C ARG A 272 -25.66 27.76 -2.06
N THR A 273 -26.51 27.04 -1.33
CA THR A 273 -26.08 26.18 -0.22
C THR A 273 -25.48 24.89 -0.74
N VAL A 274 -24.27 24.55 -0.28
CA VAL A 274 -23.59 23.29 -0.60
C VAL A 274 -23.37 22.50 0.69
N PHE A 275 -23.86 21.27 0.74
CA PHE A 275 -23.74 20.40 1.91
C PHE A 275 -22.47 19.56 1.85
N TYR A 276 -21.74 19.47 2.96
CA TYR A 276 -20.53 18.64 3.06
C TYR A 276 -20.39 18.03 4.45
N ASP A 277 -19.71 16.89 4.57
CA ASP A 277 -19.64 16.18 5.84
C ASP A 277 -18.56 16.75 6.78
N VAL A 278 -18.69 16.42 8.08
CA VAL A 278 -17.79 16.90 9.13
C VAL A 278 -16.31 16.54 8.91
N LYS A 279 -15.98 15.60 8.01
CA LYS A 279 -14.61 15.19 7.72
C LYS A 279 -13.88 16.06 6.70
N CYS A 280 -14.58 16.85 5.88
CA CYS A 280 -13.94 17.61 4.81
C CYS A 280 -13.06 18.76 5.32
N SER A 281 -11.98 19.03 4.58
CA SER A 281 -11.01 20.10 4.82
C SER A 281 -11.62 21.51 4.87
N LEU A 282 -10.94 22.42 5.57
CA LEU A 282 -11.18 23.87 5.48
C LEU A 282 -11.04 24.39 4.05
N ALA A 283 -10.19 23.77 3.22
CA ALA A 283 -9.99 24.19 1.84
C ALA A 283 -11.29 24.11 1.02
N LEU A 284 -12.13 23.11 1.27
CA LEU A 284 -13.44 22.99 0.64
C LEU A 284 -14.40 24.09 1.11
N GLU A 285 -14.49 24.31 2.43
CA GLU A 285 -15.32 25.35 3.03
C GLU A 285 -15.00 26.72 2.44
N ASN A 286 -13.71 27.06 2.37
CA ASN A 286 -13.23 28.31 1.78
C ASN A 286 -13.53 28.39 0.28
N SER A 287 -13.29 27.31 -0.48
CA SER A 287 -13.58 27.30 -1.92
C SER A 287 -15.07 27.50 -2.23
N ILE A 288 -15.98 27.00 -1.39
CA ILE A 288 -17.42 27.23 -1.55
C ILE A 288 -17.74 28.71 -1.33
N LEU A 289 -17.20 29.33 -0.27
CA LEU A 289 -17.39 30.74 0.04
C LEU A 289 -16.84 31.65 -1.07
N GLU A 290 -15.63 31.37 -1.55
CA GLU A 290 -14.98 32.11 -2.64
C GLU A 290 -15.76 32.01 -3.96
N SER A 291 -16.49 30.90 -4.16
CA SER A 291 -17.38 30.71 -5.32
C SER A 291 -18.77 31.35 -5.13
N GLY A 292 -18.98 32.13 -4.06
CA GLY A 292 -20.27 32.75 -3.75
C GLY A 292 -21.31 31.81 -3.13
N GLY A 293 -20.90 30.60 -2.75
CA GLY A 293 -21.76 29.59 -2.11
C GLY A 293 -21.91 29.78 -0.60
N VAL A 294 -22.77 28.96 0.00
CA VAL A 294 -22.97 28.86 1.46
C VAL A 294 -22.62 27.44 1.91
N PRO A 295 -21.47 27.23 2.58
CA PRO A 295 -21.07 25.91 3.03
C PRO A 295 -21.91 25.50 4.25
N LYS A 296 -22.60 24.36 4.18
CA LYS A 296 -23.38 23.81 5.30
C LYS A 296 -22.88 22.42 5.69
N MET A 297 -22.25 22.35 6.86
CA MET A 297 -21.70 21.11 7.38
C MET A 297 -22.82 20.20 7.90
N VAL A 298 -22.80 18.93 7.52
CA VAL A 298 -23.80 17.92 7.90
C VAL A 298 -23.14 16.63 8.38
N ARG A 299 -23.95 15.73 8.92
CA ARG A 299 -23.51 14.46 9.49
C ARG A 299 -22.97 13.51 8.42
N THR A 300 -21.89 12.77 8.72
CA THR A 300 -21.34 11.76 7.81
C THR A 300 -22.31 10.59 7.64
N GLY A 301 -22.59 10.23 6.39
CA GLY A 301 -23.43 9.14 5.95
C GLY A 301 -24.28 9.54 4.74
N HIS A 302 -24.12 8.82 3.64
CA HIS A 302 -24.85 9.05 2.38
C HIS A 302 -26.38 9.18 2.55
N SER A 303 -26.95 8.47 3.53
CA SER A 303 -28.37 8.55 3.85
C SER A 303 -28.80 9.90 4.42
N PHE A 304 -27.95 10.55 5.22
CA PHE A 304 -28.23 11.87 5.76
C PHE A 304 -28.08 12.95 4.70
N MET A 305 -27.09 12.85 3.81
CA MET A 305 -26.92 13.77 2.69
C MET A 305 -28.16 13.84 1.79
N LYS A 306 -28.69 12.68 1.39
CA LYS A 306 -29.92 12.60 0.59
C LYS A 306 -31.13 13.20 1.31
N ARG A 307 -31.26 12.97 2.62
CA ARG A 307 -32.34 13.57 3.43
C ARG A 307 -32.21 15.09 3.54
N GLU A 308 -30.99 15.62 3.59
CA GLU A 308 -30.77 17.07 3.60
C GLU A 308 -31.10 17.70 2.24
N LEU A 309 -30.75 17.07 1.11
CA LEU A 309 -31.16 17.57 -0.21
C LEU A 309 -32.68 17.50 -0.42
N GLU A 310 -33.35 16.44 0.03
CA GLU A 310 -34.82 16.36 -0.03
C GLU A 310 -35.49 17.51 0.76
N ARG A 311 -34.94 17.84 1.93
CA ARG A 311 -35.44 18.95 2.78
C ARG A 311 -35.12 20.33 2.21
N ASN A 312 -34.09 20.43 1.37
CA ASN A 312 -33.60 21.68 0.79
C ASN A 312 -33.45 21.50 -0.74
N PRO A 313 -34.57 21.29 -1.47
CA PRO A 313 -34.53 20.89 -2.87
C PRO A 313 -33.98 21.97 -3.82
N LEU A 314 -33.75 23.19 -3.34
CA LEU A 314 -33.08 24.22 -4.13
C LEU A 314 -31.54 24.13 -4.04
N SER A 315 -31.01 23.45 -3.03
CA SER A 315 -29.58 23.21 -2.89
C SER A 315 -29.08 22.31 -4.01
N PRO A 316 -27.98 22.67 -4.70
CA PRO A 316 -27.57 21.97 -5.91
C PRO A 316 -26.52 20.89 -5.71
N LEU A 317 -25.93 20.77 -4.52
CA LEU A 317 -24.82 19.85 -4.30
C LEU A 317 -24.71 19.43 -2.84
N ALA A 318 -24.54 18.13 -2.63
CA ALA A 318 -23.95 17.60 -1.41
C ALA A 318 -22.75 16.68 -1.73
N GLY A 319 -21.83 16.50 -0.79
CA GLY A 319 -20.70 15.60 -0.98
C GLY A 319 -20.01 15.18 0.32
N GLU A 320 -19.32 14.05 0.28
CA GLU A 320 -18.67 13.44 1.44
C GLU A 320 -17.20 13.12 1.19
N MET A 321 -16.40 13.13 2.25
CA MET A 321 -15.01 12.66 2.22
C MET A 321 -14.86 11.20 1.75
N SER A 322 -15.93 10.41 1.77
CA SER A 322 -15.96 9.03 1.26
C SER A 322 -16.25 8.91 -0.24
N GLY A 323 -16.23 10.01 -1.01
CA GLY A 323 -16.37 9.95 -2.47
C GLY A 323 -17.81 9.81 -2.98
N HIS A 324 -18.82 9.91 -2.11
CA HIS A 324 -20.20 10.10 -2.54
C HIS A 324 -20.40 11.58 -2.90
N PHE A 325 -20.85 11.84 -4.13
CA PHE A 325 -21.28 13.16 -4.57
C PHE A 325 -22.74 13.09 -5.02
N PHE A 326 -23.55 14.00 -4.48
CA PHE A 326 -24.99 14.09 -4.68
C PHE A 326 -25.27 15.36 -5.47
N ILE A 327 -25.04 15.31 -6.78
CA ILE A 327 -25.27 16.45 -7.65
C ILE A 327 -26.78 16.60 -7.84
N HIS A 328 -27.31 17.75 -7.40
CA HIS A 328 -28.71 18.16 -7.56
C HIS A 328 -28.86 19.30 -8.58
N ASP A 329 -27.80 19.53 -9.36
CA ASP A 329 -27.81 20.37 -10.57
C ASP A 329 -28.03 19.47 -11.80
N LYS A 330 -29.20 19.62 -12.46
CA LYS A 330 -29.62 18.80 -13.61
C LYS A 330 -29.74 17.29 -13.34
N TRP A 331 -29.61 16.87 -12.08
CA TRP A 331 -29.76 15.49 -11.63
C TRP A 331 -30.56 15.46 -10.33
N PRO A 332 -31.22 14.36 -9.94
CA PRO A 332 -32.13 14.34 -8.79
C PRO A 332 -31.47 14.32 -7.39
N GLY A 333 -30.15 14.48 -7.27
CA GLY A 333 -29.51 14.60 -5.94
C GLY A 333 -29.23 13.28 -5.21
N PHE A 334 -29.20 12.14 -5.92
CA PHE A 334 -28.67 10.88 -5.38
C PHE A 334 -27.25 10.60 -5.88
N ASP A 335 -26.51 9.83 -5.11
CA ASP A 335 -25.16 9.37 -5.40
C ASP A 335 -25.13 8.37 -6.57
N CYS A 336 -24.34 8.66 -7.60
CA CYS A 336 -24.21 7.83 -8.81
C CYS A 336 -22.84 8.06 -9.46
N SER A 337 -21.97 7.05 -9.42
CA SER A 337 -20.61 7.17 -9.96
C SER A 337 -20.62 7.49 -11.46
N LEU A 338 -21.51 6.86 -12.22
CA LEU A 338 -21.68 7.07 -13.66
C LEU A 338 -22.02 8.53 -14.00
N TYR A 339 -22.97 9.13 -13.27
CA TYR A 339 -23.34 10.53 -13.48
C TYR A 339 -22.21 11.48 -13.05
N ASN A 340 -21.60 11.23 -11.89
CA ASN A 340 -20.52 12.06 -11.37
C ASN A 340 -19.29 12.04 -12.30
N THR A 341 -18.96 10.89 -12.88
CA THR A 341 -17.94 10.74 -13.92
C THR A 341 -18.30 11.52 -15.18
N ALA A 342 -19.54 11.38 -15.67
CA ALA A 342 -19.98 12.11 -16.86
C ALA A 342 -19.91 13.64 -16.65
N ARG A 343 -20.36 14.12 -15.48
CA ARG A 343 -20.33 15.54 -15.13
C ARG A 343 -18.90 16.06 -14.99
N LEU A 344 -17.99 15.27 -14.38
CA LEU A 344 -16.58 15.65 -14.26
C LEU A 344 -15.90 15.78 -15.63
N LEU A 345 -16.11 14.79 -16.51
CA LEU A 345 -15.58 14.81 -17.87
C LEU A 345 -16.12 15.99 -18.67
N GLU A 346 -17.41 16.28 -18.55
CA GLU A 346 -18.00 17.43 -19.21
C GLU A 346 -17.37 18.75 -18.72
N ILE A 347 -17.24 18.96 -17.41
CA ILE A 347 -16.63 20.18 -16.84
C ILE A 347 -15.19 20.35 -17.32
N VAL A 348 -14.35 19.31 -17.21
CA VAL A 348 -12.94 19.36 -17.61
C VAL A 348 -12.80 19.52 -19.13
N GLY A 349 -13.69 18.89 -19.89
CA GLY A 349 -13.71 18.90 -21.35
C GLY A 349 -14.21 20.20 -21.98
N ARG A 350 -14.57 21.23 -21.21
CA ARG A 350 -14.87 22.58 -21.72
C ARG A 350 -13.60 23.38 -22.01
N ASP A 351 -12.54 23.15 -21.24
CA ASP A 351 -11.26 23.83 -21.42
C ASP A 351 -10.46 23.20 -22.57
N PRO A 352 -9.51 23.91 -23.21
CA PRO A 352 -8.57 23.32 -24.15
C PRO A 352 -7.80 22.14 -23.53
N SER A 353 -7.28 21.23 -24.36
CA SER A 353 -6.44 20.14 -23.85
C SER A 353 -5.13 20.69 -23.26
N PRO A 354 -4.46 19.98 -22.33
CA PRO A 354 -3.15 20.38 -21.84
C PRO A 354 -2.12 20.57 -22.97
N SER A 355 -2.18 19.73 -24.00
CA SER A 355 -1.34 19.85 -25.21
C SER A 355 -1.60 21.12 -26.05
N GLU A 356 -2.76 21.75 -25.86
CA GLU A 356 -3.15 23.00 -26.53
C GLU A 356 -3.07 24.22 -25.58
N GLY A 357 -2.43 24.06 -24.42
CA GLY A 357 -2.23 25.13 -23.44
C GLY A 357 -3.38 25.33 -22.46
N GLY A 358 -4.32 24.37 -22.36
CA GLY A 358 -5.27 24.30 -21.27
C GLY A 358 -4.65 23.80 -19.96
N PRO A 359 -5.37 23.91 -18.83
CA PRO A 359 -4.88 23.44 -17.53
C PRO A 359 -4.78 21.91 -17.49
N SER A 360 -3.72 21.39 -16.86
CA SER A 360 -3.66 19.98 -16.45
C SER A 360 -4.72 19.67 -15.38
N PHE A 361 -4.91 18.40 -15.03
CA PHE A 361 -5.90 18.07 -14.01
C PHE A 361 -5.47 18.59 -12.64
N SER A 362 -4.19 18.44 -12.29
CA SER A 362 -3.61 18.98 -11.05
C SER A 362 -3.70 20.52 -10.95
N ASP A 363 -3.53 21.26 -12.06
CA ASP A 363 -3.64 22.73 -12.09
C ASP A 363 -4.99 23.26 -11.61
N ARG A 364 -6.06 22.47 -11.73
CA ARG A 364 -7.42 22.86 -11.30
C ARG A 364 -7.53 23.05 -9.78
N PHE A 365 -6.59 22.49 -9.03
CA PHE A 365 -6.50 22.58 -7.58
C PHE A 365 -5.41 23.56 -7.10
N SER A 366 -4.70 24.23 -8.00
CA SER A 366 -3.56 25.11 -7.68
C SER A 366 -3.90 26.28 -6.75
N SER A 367 -5.15 26.76 -6.78
CA SER A 367 -5.63 27.82 -5.87
C SER A 367 -6.05 27.30 -4.50
N LEU A 368 -6.17 25.98 -4.31
CA LEU A 368 -6.53 25.41 -3.03
C LEU A 368 -5.28 25.23 -2.17
N PRO A 369 -5.28 25.73 -0.93
CA PRO A 369 -4.20 25.46 0.01
C PRO A 369 -4.10 23.94 0.26
N ASP A 370 -2.88 23.47 0.51
CA ASP A 370 -2.63 22.13 1.02
C ASP A 370 -2.33 22.24 2.52
N TYR A 371 -3.33 21.93 3.34
CA TYR A 371 -3.23 22.08 4.78
C TYR A 371 -2.67 20.81 5.42
N PRO A 372 -1.61 20.91 6.25
CA PRO A 372 -1.13 19.79 7.06
C PRO A 372 -2.28 19.14 7.84
N SER A 373 -2.41 17.82 7.68
CA SER A 373 -3.50 17.02 8.22
C SER A 373 -2.97 15.69 8.76
N THR A 374 -3.59 15.19 9.82
CA THR A 374 -3.30 13.86 10.38
C THR A 374 -3.75 12.71 9.48
N GLY A 375 -4.59 13.00 8.49
CA GLY A 375 -5.44 11.99 7.87
C GLY A 375 -6.50 11.47 8.86
N GLU A 376 -7.20 10.40 8.46
CA GLU A 376 -8.18 9.74 9.32
C GLU A 376 -7.49 8.78 10.29
N ALA A 377 -7.67 9.00 11.59
CA ALA A 377 -7.23 8.12 12.65
C ALA A 377 -8.41 7.29 13.19
N LYS A 378 -8.21 5.97 13.30
CA LYS A 378 -9.14 5.04 13.92
C LYS A 378 -8.64 4.68 15.32
N ILE A 379 -9.28 5.23 16.34
CA ILE A 379 -8.91 5.04 17.75
C ILE A 379 -9.89 4.07 18.40
N PRO A 380 -9.44 2.96 19.04
CA PRO A 380 -10.33 2.07 19.76
C PRO A 380 -11.19 2.83 20.77
N LEU A 381 -12.50 2.55 20.80
CA LEU A 381 -13.39 3.15 21.78
C LEU A 381 -13.10 2.52 23.17
N PRO A 382 -12.66 3.30 24.17
CA PRO A 382 -12.16 2.76 25.44
C PRO A 382 -13.25 2.32 26.43
N GLY A 383 -14.52 2.65 26.15
CA GLY A 383 -15.65 2.40 27.06
C GLY A 383 -17.01 2.56 26.38
N ASP A 384 -18.03 2.86 27.18
CA ASP A 384 -19.37 3.15 26.65
C ASP A 384 -19.36 4.40 25.74
N ARG A 385 -20.09 4.32 24.63
CA ARG A 385 -20.08 5.37 23.60
C ARG A 385 -20.58 6.71 24.14
N GLU A 386 -21.67 6.72 24.90
CA GLU A 386 -22.29 7.96 25.37
C GLU A 386 -21.44 8.59 26.47
N GLU A 387 -20.90 7.77 27.38
CA GLU A 387 -20.00 8.24 28.44
C GLU A 387 -18.73 8.86 27.85
N VAL A 388 -18.06 8.17 26.93
CA VAL A 388 -16.81 8.65 26.30
C VAL A 388 -17.06 9.94 25.51
N MET A 389 -18.11 9.99 24.69
CA MET A 389 -18.43 11.20 23.91
C MET A 389 -18.90 12.36 24.80
N GLY A 390 -19.56 12.09 25.92
CA GLY A 390 -19.90 13.08 26.93
C GLY A 390 -18.65 13.69 27.56
N ALA A 391 -17.69 12.86 27.96
CA ALA A 391 -16.41 13.31 28.52
C ALA A 391 -15.59 14.12 27.50
N VAL A 392 -15.53 13.66 26.24
CA VAL A 392 -14.87 14.38 25.15
C VAL A 392 -15.55 15.73 24.88
N SER A 393 -16.89 15.80 24.87
CA SER A 393 -17.61 17.06 24.64
C SER A 393 -17.41 18.06 25.79
N GLU A 394 -17.42 17.60 27.04
CA GLU A 394 -17.15 18.42 28.21
C GLU A 394 -15.73 19.01 28.17
N ALA A 395 -14.75 18.21 27.73
CA ALA A 395 -13.35 18.61 27.61
C ALA A 395 -13.09 19.74 26.60
N PHE A 396 -14.04 20.04 25.70
CA PHE A 396 -13.98 21.15 24.74
C PHE A 396 -15.15 22.14 24.90
N SER A 397 -15.86 22.12 26.02
CA SER A 397 -17.04 22.96 26.28
C SER A 397 -16.75 24.47 26.28
N ASP A 398 -15.50 24.86 26.50
CA ASP A 398 -15.00 26.23 26.43
C ASP A 398 -14.70 26.72 25.00
N MET A 399 -14.77 25.84 24.01
CA MET A 399 -14.40 26.12 22.62
C MET A 399 -15.60 26.14 21.67
N SER A 400 -15.44 26.85 20.54
CA SER A 400 -16.43 26.82 19.47
C SER A 400 -16.41 25.46 18.77
N CYS A 401 -17.54 24.75 18.84
CA CYS A 401 -17.67 23.39 18.32
C CYS A 401 -18.93 23.22 17.48
N SER A 402 -18.83 22.44 16.41
CA SER A 402 -19.98 21.83 15.75
C SER A 402 -20.24 20.46 16.37
N THR A 403 -21.49 20.21 16.79
CA THR A 403 -21.91 18.92 17.37
C THR A 403 -22.80 18.11 16.42
N VAL A 404 -22.74 18.40 15.12
CA VAL A 404 -23.59 17.77 14.09
C VAL A 404 -23.33 16.26 13.99
N ASP A 405 -22.08 15.83 14.16
CA ASP A 405 -21.71 14.41 14.24
C ASP A 405 -20.42 14.23 15.04
N GLY A 406 -20.56 13.86 16.31
CA GLY A 406 -19.46 13.94 17.28
C GLY A 406 -19.19 15.40 17.68
N ILE A 407 -17.91 15.75 17.84
CA ILE A 407 -17.46 17.13 18.03
C ILE A 407 -16.45 17.52 16.96
N ARG A 408 -16.68 18.65 16.29
CA ARG A 408 -15.69 19.32 15.44
C ARG A 408 -15.34 20.67 16.05
N VAL A 409 -14.19 20.73 16.69
CA VAL A 409 -13.66 21.90 17.41
C VAL A 409 -12.97 22.83 16.43
N ARG A 410 -13.30 24.13 16.48
CA ARG A 410 -12.68 25.16 15.66
C ARG A 410 -11.55 25.84 16.44
N TYR A 411 -10.37 25.88 15.83
CA TYR A 411 -9.22 26.66 16.27
C TYR A 411 -9.00 27.82 15.30
N GLU A 412 -8.31 28.88 15.74
CA GLU A 412 -7.95 30.00 14.85
C GLU A 412 -7.11 29.52 13.65
N GLY A 413 -6.19 28.58 13.89
CA GLY A 413 -5.31 28.03 12.86
C GLY A 413 -5.71 26.66 12.30
N GLY A 414 -6.94 26.15 12.54
CA GLY A 414 -7.32 24.81 12.08
C GLY A 414 -8.56 24.21 12.74
N TRP A 415 -8.65 22.88 12.77
CA TRP A 415 -9.76 22.16 13.42
C TRP A 415 -9.36 20.76 13.87
N PHE A 416 -10.15 20.23 14.80
CA PHE A 416 -10.09 18.85 15.27
C PHE A 416 -11.48 18.22 15.25
N LEU A 417 -11.59 16.99 14.77
CA LEU A 417 -12.80 16.17 14.80
C LEU A 417 -12.58 14.94 15.66
N CYS A 418 -13.55 14.64 16.51
CA CYS A 418 -13.73 13.34 17.14
C CYS A 418 -15.19 12.90 17.02
N ARG A 419 -15.43 11.78 16.33
CA ARG A 419 -16.77 11.20 16.17
C ARG A 419 -16.78 9.70 16.42
N PRO A 420 -17.86 9.13 16.99
CA PRO A 420 -17.99 7.69 17.08
C PRO A 420 -18.29 7.07 15.71
N SER A 421 -17.68 5.93 15.41
CA SER A 421 -18.09 5.13 14.25
C SER A 421 -19.46 4.47 14.49
N ASN A 422 -20.26 4.42 13.43
CA ASN A 422 -21.58 3.76 13.44
C ASN A 422 -21.47 2.27 13.10
N THR A 423 -20.37 1.84 12.48
CA THR A 423 -20.15 0.47 12.00
C THR A 423 -19.16 -0.31 12.85
N GLU A 424 -18.22 0.38 13.49
CA GLU A 424 -17.10 -0.18 14.25
C GLU A 424 -17.06 0.41 15.67
N SER A 425 -16.50 -0.32 16.64
CA SER A 425 -16.33 0.16 18.02
C SER A 425 -15.08 1.03 18.18
N ILE A 426 -15.04 2.13 17.41
CA ILE A 426 -13.93 3.07 17.34
C ILE A 426 -14.41 4.53 17.37
N LEU A 427 -13.51 5.43 17.73
CA LEU A 427 -13.56 6.86 17.44
C LEU A 427 -12.81 7.12 16.13
N VAL A 428 -13.45 7.85 15.23
CA VAL A 428 -12.81 8.39 14.03
C VAL A 428 -12.39 9.82 14.36
N MET A 429 -11.09 10.08 14.31
CA MET A 429 -10.51 11.39 14.60
C MET A 429 -9.71 11.93 13.41
N ARG A 430 -9.68 13.25 13.25
CA ARG A 430 -8.87 13.95 12.26
C ARG A 430 -8.55 15.35 12.77
N ALA A 431 -7.33 15.81 12.59
CA ALA A 431 -6.94 17.19 12.81
C ALA A 431 -6.30 17.78 11.55
N GLU A 432 -6.50 19.07 11.34
CA GLU A 432 -5.93 19.83 10.22
C GLU A 432 -5.51 21.21 10.74
N GLY A 433 -4.32 21.65 10.35
CA GLY A 433 -3.80 22.98 10.66
C GLY A 433 -3.48 23.74 9.38
N MET A 434 -3.71 25.05 9.37
CA MET A 434 -3.34 25.93 8.26
C MET A 434 -1.82 26.00 8.04
N THR A 435 -1.07 25.67 9.10
CA THR A 435 0.36 25.42 9.06
C THR A 435 0.64 24.20 9.93
N ASP A 436 1.79 23.57 9.74
CA ASP A 436 2.27 22.53 10.62
C ASP A 436 2.40 22.97 12.09
N ALA A 437 2.77 24.23 12.33
CA ALA A 437 2.88 24.77 13.68
C ALA A 437 1.49 24.82 14.35
N ALA A 438 0.47 25.23 13.59
CA ALA A 438 -0.92 25.19 14.05
C ALA A 438 -1.38 23.74 14.28
N LEU A 439 -1.08 22.81 13.37
CA LEU A 439 -1.43 21.39 13.55
C LEU A 439 -0.82 20.81 14.83
N ARG A 440 0.47 21.06 15.09
CA ARG A 440 1.12 20.62 16.34
C ARG A 440 0.51 21.25 17.57
N SER A 441 0.16 22.54 17.52
CA SER A 441 -0.52 23.21 18.63
C SER A 441 -1.90 22.59 18.91
N ILE A 442 -2.65 22.26 17.86
CA ILE A 442 -3.95 21.60 17.97
C ILE A 442 -3.77 20.21 18.60
N LEU A 443 -2.84 19.41 18.08
CA LEU A 443 -2.58 18.06 18.61
C LEU A 443 -2.13 18.09 20.07
N ALA A 444 -1.29 19.05 20.46
CA ALA A 444 -0.86 19.21 21.85
C ALA A 444 -2.03 19.56 22.80
N ASP A 445 -2.95 20.43 22.37
CA ASP A 445 -4.14 20.76 23.15
C ASP A 445 -5.10 19.56 23.24
N VAL A 446 -5.30 18.84 22.12
CA VAL A 446 -6.10 17.61 22.08
C VAL A 446 -5.51 16.54 23.01
N ASP A 447 -4.20 16.31 22.97
CA ASP A 447 -3.52 15.38 23.88
C ASP A 447 -3.72 15.77 25.35
N ALA A 448 -3.60 17.05 25.68
CA ALA A 448 -3.79 17.56 27.04
C ALA A 448 -5.24 17.36 27.53
N ARG A 449 -6.22 17.58 26.65
CA ARG A 449 -7.64 17.54 26.98
C ARG A 449 -8.21 16.13 27.04
N ILE A 450 -7.87 15.25 26.09
CA ILE A 450 -8.52 13.94 25.95
C ILE A 450 -7.54 12.76 25.87
N GLY A 451 -6.23 12.98 25.93
CA GLY A 451 -5.23 11.88 25.92
C GLY A 451 -5.30 10.96 27.15
N HIS A 452 -5.95 11.40 28.23
CA HIS A 452 -6.26 10.56 29.39
C HIS A 452 -7.58 9.78 29.23
N ILE A 453 -8.41 10.15 28.25
CA ILE A 453 -9.70 9.51 27.95
C ILE A 453 -9.50 8.39 26.92
N ALA A 454 -8.70 8.63 25.87
CA ALA A 454 -8.45 7.67 24.80
C ALA A 454 -6.97 7.68 24.36
N ASP A 455 -6.49 6.56 23.83
CA ASP A 455 -5.14 6.45 23.25
C ASP A 455 -5.09 7.14 21.88
N LEU A 456 -4.43 8.29 21.82
CA LEU A 456 -4.36 9.13 20.63
C LEU A 456 -3.16 8.82 19.74
N SER A 457 -2.38 7.76 20.00
CA SER A 457 -1.16 7.49 19.25
C SER A 457 -1.37 7.42 17.73
N ALA A 458 -2.54 6.96 17.30
CA ALA A 458 -2.94 6.84 15.90
C ALA A 458 -3.31 8.18 15.23
N LEU A 459 -3.55 9.26 16.00
CA LEU A 459 -3.87 10.59 15.49
C LEU A 459 -2.63 11.38 15.08
N HIS A 460 -1.45 11.04 15.60
CA HIS A 460 -0.22 11.77 15.31
C HIS A 460 0.40 11.32 13.98
N HIS A 461 1.04 12.26 13.25
CA HIS A 461 1.81 11.95 12.03
C HIS A 461 2.76 10.78 12.29
N VAL A 462 2.74 9.79 11.39
CA VAL A 462 3.63 8.64 11.42
C VAL A 462 4.73 8.90 10.39
N PRO A 463 5.96 9.22 10.82
CA PRO A 463 7.06 9.48 9.91
C PRO A 463 7.25 8.36 8.88
N ALA A 464 7.69 8.69 7.65
CA ALA A 464 7.82 7.74 6.54
C ALA A 464 8.68 6.50 6.85
N TRP A 465 9.61 6.63 7.80
CA TRP A 465 10.52 5.57 8.22
C TRP A 465 9.95 4.68 9.34
N ARG A 466 8.82 5.04 9.96
CA ARG A 466 8.20 4.21 11.02
C ARG A 466 7.47 3.00 10.42
N PRO A 467 7.59 1.80 11.03
CA PRO A 467 6.77 0.65 10.66
C PRO A 467 5.29 0.93 10.95
N ARG A 468 4.45 0.93 9.90
CA ARG A 468 3.04 1.38 9.95
C ARG A 468 2.11 0.46 10.74
N ALA A 469 2.43 -0.83 10.83
CA ALA A 469 1.58 -1.83 11.46
C ALA A 469 2.03 -2.20 12.88
N MET A 470 2.95 -1.41 13.46
CA MET A 470 3.46 -1.60 14.82
C MET A 470 2.98 -0.44 15.70
N SER A 471 2.63 -0.76 16.95
CA SER A 471 2.23 0.24 17.93
C SER A 471 3.46 1.00 18.43
N ALA A 472 3.35 2.34 18.46
CA ALA A 472 4.35 3.22 19.02
C ALA A 472 4.07 3.44 20.51
N SER A 473 5.09 3.32 21.36
CA SER A 473 5.02 3.66 22.78
C SER A 473 6.18 4.58 23.12
N LYS A 474 5.90 5.68 23.83
CA LYS A 474 6.95 6.53 24.41
C LYS A 474 7.68 5.73 25.47
N THR A 475 8.98 5.95 25.58
CA THR A 475 9.84 5.33 26.58
C THR A 475 10.53 6.40 27.42
N ASP A 476 10.79 6.12 28.69
CA ASP A 476 11.61 6.97 29.57
C ASP A 476 13.12 6.73 29.36
N ASP A 477 13.50 6.04 28.28
CA ASP A 477 14.89 5.80 27.93
C ASP A 477 15.59 7.13 27.64
N ALA A 478 16.81 7.28 28.17
CA ALA A 478 17.63 8.45 27.95
C ALA A 478 17.83 8.71 26.44
N CYS A 479 17.74 9.97 26.02
CA CYS A 479 17.96 10.40 24.66
C CYS A 479 18.65 11.78 24.62
N PRO A 480 19.42 12.07 23.57
CA PRO A 480 20.06 13.38 23.40
C PRO A 480 19.02 14.47 23.11
N THR A 481 19.36 15.72 23.43
CA THR A 481 18.55 16.89 23.07
C THR A 481 18.26 16.92 21.57
N GLY A 482 17.02 17.25 21.22
CA GLY A 482 16.54 17.22 19.83
C GLY A 482 16.19 15.82 19.30
N PHE A 483 16.10 14.82 20.18
CA PHE A 483 15.56 13.49 19.85
C PHE A 483 14.51 13.06 20.88
N HIS A 484 13.63 12.15 20.47
CA HIS A 484 12.76 11.41 21.38
C HIS A 484 12.83 9.91 21.09
N THR A 485 12.67 9.11 22.14
CA THR A 485 12.68 7.65 22.03
C THR A 485 11.27 7.10 21.82
N VAL A 486 11.16 6.16 20.88
CA VAL A 486 9.92 5.46 20.56
C VAL A 486 10.21 3.98 20.47
N ASN A 487 9.56 3.19 21.32
CA ASN A 487 9.57 1.74 21.17
C ASN A 487 8.41 1.33 20.26
N MET A 488 8.75 0.79 19.10
CA MET A 488 7.80 0.20 18.16
C MET A 488 7.65 -1.28 18.49
N ALA A 489 6.42 -1.76 18.69
CA ALA A 489 6.15 -3.17 18.98
C ALA A 489 4.92 -3.69 18.22
N GLY A 490 5.00 -4.93 17.72
CA GLY A 490 3.90 -5.55 16.98
C GLY A 490 4.33 -6.81 16.26
N MET A 491 3.41 -7.76 16.05
CA MET A 491 3.65 -8.99 15.28
C MET A 491 4.87 -9.81 15.77
N GLY A 492 5.15 -9.76 17.09
CA GLY A 492 6.30 -10.43 17.70
C GLY A 492 7.65 -9.73 17.47
N MET A 493 7.65 -8.55 16.86
CA MET A 493 8.83 -7.70 16.63
C MET A 493 8.83 -6.50 17.57
N SER A 494 10.02 -5.96 17.81
CA SER A 494 10.22 -4.71 18.55
C SER A 494 11.46 -3.98 18.05
N ALA A 495 11.44 -2.66 18.05
CA ALA A 495 12.61 -1.81 17.77
C ALA A 495 12.54 -0.51 18.57
N LEU A 496 13.67 -0.09 19.15
CA LEU A 496 13.82 1.20 19.81
C LEU A 496 14.39 2.23 18.82
N LEU A 497 13.57 3.22 18.50
CA LEU A 497 13.88 4.32 17.59
C LEU A 497 14.26 5.56 18.40
N PHE A 498 15.23 6.29 17.90
CA PHE A 498 15.67 7.60 18.35
C PHE A 498 15.35 8.57 17.24
N GLU A 499 14.19 9.20 17.34
CA GLU A 499 13.69 10.04 16.26
C GLU A 499 14.06 11.49 16.51
N PRO A 500 14.60 12.20 15.50
CA PRO A 500 14.88 13.61 15.67
C PRO A 500 13.57 14.38 15.82
N THR A 501 13.59 15.41 16.66
CA THR A 501 12.56 16.44 16.64
C THR A 501 12.57 17.12 15.28
N THR A 502 11.42 17.60 14.80
CA THR A 502 11.32 18.19 13.47
C THR A 502 12.30 19.36 13.31
N ILE A 503 13.15 19.31 12.28
CA ILE A 503 14.17 20.32 11.97
C ILE A 503 13.65 21.20 10.85
N ARG A 504 13.49 22.49 11.08
CA ARG A 504 12.89 23.44 10.13
C ARG A 504 13.75 24.67 9.91
N GLU A 505 14.35 25.14 10.97
CA GLU A 505 15.16 26.34 10.98
C GLU A 505 16.61 25.97 11.33
N THR A 506 17.52 26.92 11.10
CA THR A 506 18.95 26.74 11.37
C THR A 506 19.22 26.49 12.86
N ASP A 507 18.44 27.11 13.74
CA ASP A 507 18.56 26.97 15.20
C ASP A 507 18.15 25.57 15.70
N ASP A 508 17.24 24.89 14.98
CA ASP A 508 16.85 23.51 15.29
C ASP A 508 18.04 22.56 15.09
N TRP A 509 18.90 22.84 14.11
CA TRP A 509 20.11 22.04 13.87
C TRP A 509 21.07 22.14 15.05
N GLU A 510 21.33 23.34 15.57
CA GLU A 510 22.21 23.54 16.74
C GLU A 510 21.68 22.80 17.97
N THR A 511 20.35 22.83 18.16
CA THR A 511 19.68 22.11 19.24
C THR A 511 19.88 20.60 19.12
N VAL A 512 19.67 20.04 17.91
CA VAL A 512 19.77 18.60 17.64
C VAL A 512 21.18 18.05 17.85
N ILE A 513 22.23 18.82 17.52
CA ILE A 513 23.61 18.35 17.67
C ILE A 513 24.24 18.66 19.03
N SER A 514 23.57 19.44 19.88
CA SER A 514 24.15 19.97 21.14
C SER A 514 24.70 18.92 22.09
N ASP A 515 24.02 17.77 22.20
CA ASP A 515 24.41 16.65 23.05
C ASP A 515 25.17 15.53 22.30
N LEU A 516 25.42 15.72 21.00
CA LEU A 516 26.06 14.69 20.16
C LEU A 516 27.57 14.91 20.05
N GLU A 517 28.32 13.81 20.03
CA GLU A 517 29.76 13.85 19.81
C GLU A 517 30.09 13.74 18.31
N PRO A 518 30.81 14.71 17.71
CA PRO A 518 31.17 14.66 16.29
C PRO A 518 32.29 13.65 16.04
N TRP A 519 32.33 13.11 14.83
CA TRP A 519 33.45 12.32 14.32
C TRP A 519 33.72 12.66 12.86
N GLY A 520 34.99 12.56 12.44
CA GLY A 520 35.39 12.92 11.08
C GLY A 520 35.17 14.41 10.78
N GLU A 521 34.73 14.72 9.57
CA GLU A 521 34.42 16.08 9.12
C GLU A 521 32.94 16.43 9.32
N VAL A 522 32.67 17.58 9.92
CA VAL A 522 31.34 18.17 10.11
C VAL A 522 31.38 19.64 9.68
N PRO A 523 30.24 20.28 9.36
CA PRO A 523 30.19 21.69 8.97
C PRO A 523 30.90 22.59 9.98
N SER A 524 31.70 23.54 9.48
CA SER A 524 32.32 24.56 10.32
C SER A 524 31.68 25.93 10.08
N GLY A 525 31.27 26.62 11.14
CA GLY A 525 30.56 27.91 11.05
C GLY A 525 29.04 27.80 11.21
N GLU A 526 28.37 28.95 11.12
CA GLU A 526 26.92 29.08 11.27
C GLU A 526 26.20 28.52 10.02
N ILE A 527 25.09 27.81 10.24
CA ILE A 527 24.27 27.28 9.14
C ILE A 527 23.49 28.46 8.52
N GLN A 528 23.69 28.68 7.22
CA GLN A 528 23.07 29.77 6.47
C GLN A 528 21.67 29.40 5.96
N SER A 529 21.49 28.14 5.56
CA SER A 529 20.19 27.61 5.13
C SER A 529 20.12 26.11 5.32
N LEU A 530 18.89 25.61 5.43
CA LEU A 530 18.59 24.21 5.66
C LEU A 530 17.37 23.79 4.82
N THR A 531 17.40 22.58 4.29
CA THR A 531 16.20 21.90 3.76
C THR A 531 16.06 20.52 4.39
N TYR A 532 14.82 20.13 4.68
CA TYR A 532 14.48 18.87 5.30
C TYR A 532 13.66 18.01 4.35
N GLU A 533 13.99 16.72 4.25
CA GLU A 533 13.33 15.73 3.42
C GLU A 533 13.09 14.45 4.23
N GLU A 534 11.85 13.97 4.31
CA GLU A 534 11.54 12.66 4.90
C GLU A 534 11.79 11.55 3.90
N THR A 535 12.52 10.51 4.30
CA THR A 535 12.74 9.33 3.45
C THR A 535 12.42 8.03 4.22
N PRO A 536 12.17 6.91 3.53
CA PRO A 536 11.92 5.63 4.17
C PRO A 536 13.08 5.11 5.07
N ARG A 537 14.31 5.63 4.91
CA ARG A 537 15.48 5.28 5.75
C ARG A 537 15.81 6.36 6.80
N GLY A 538 14.87 7.26 7.09
CA GLY A 538 15.02 8.37 8.03
C GLY A 538 15.18 9.74 7.35
N PRO A 539 15.21 10.83 8.12
CA PRO A 539 15.38 12.19 7.58
C PRO A 539 16.68 12.40 6.83
N LEU A 540 16.61 13.24 5.80
CA LEU A 540 17.75 13.83 5.11
C LEU A 540 17.67 15.35 5.26
N VAL A 541 18.76 15.96 5.69
CA VAL A 541 18.86 17.40 5.87
C VAL A 541 20.02 17.92 5.02
N ARG A 542 19.74 18.84 4.10
CA ARG A 542 20.79 19.54 3.35
C ARG A 542 21.07 20.88 4.02
N LEU A 543 22.34 21.17 4.27
CA LEU A 543 22.80 22.34 5.01
C LEU A 543 23.75 23.16 4.14
N GLU A 544 23.63 24.48 4.19
CA GLU A 544 24.62 25.41 3.65
C GLU A 544 25.39 26.05 4.81
N ALA A 545 26.71 25.91 4.84
CA ALA A 545 27.59 26.46 5.88
C ALA A 545 28.93 26.97 5.30
N ASP A 546 30.05 26.32 5.63
CA ASP A 546 31.35 26.47 4.93
C ASP A 546 31.42 25.74 3.58
N GLY A 547 30.27 25.25 3.13
CA GLY A 547 30.00 24.54 1.89
C GLY A 547 28.65 23.84 2.00
N GLU A 548 28.27 23.13 0.95
CA GLU A 548 27.07 22.31 0.96
C GLU A 548 27.32 20.97 1.68
N TRP A 549 26.42 20.61 2.60
CA TRP A 549 26.48 19.38 3.36
C TRP A 549 25.17 18.61 3.29
N THR A 550 25.26 17.28 3.43
CA THR A 550 24.10 16.41 3.62
C THR A 550 24.27 15.65 4.93
N ALA A 551 23.31 15.85 5.83
CA ALA A 551 23.14 15.12 7.07
C ALA A 551 22.07 14.03 6.87
N GLU A 552 22.46 12.77 7.02
CA GLU A 552 21.57 11.62 6.94
C GLU A 552 21.33 11.07 8.35
N PHE A 553 20.10 11.19 8.83
CA PHE A 553 19.72 10.72 10.17
C PHE A 553 19.50 9.21 10.18
N LEU A 554 19.81 8.59 11.33
CA LEU A 554 19.70 7.16 11.56
C LEU A 554 18.69 6.88 12.70
N PRO A 555 17.36 6.95 12.46
CA PRO A 555 16.36 6.80 13.52
C PRO A 555 16.51 5.51 14.32
N TRP A 556 16.93 4.42 13.67
CA TRP A 556 17.19 3.15 14.32
C TRP A 556 18.68 2.81 14.45
N GLY A 557 19.56 3.81 14.33
CA GLY A 557 21.00 3.67 14.51
C GLY A 557 21.69 2.89 13.39
N SER A 558 22.91 2.43 13.68
CA SER A 558 23.76 1.61 12.81
C SER A 558 24.13 0.29 13.49
N ASP A 559 24.81 -0.58 12.75
CA ASP A 559 25.46 -1.80 13.29
C ASP A 559 26.79 -1.50 14.02
N GLY A 560 27.07 -0.23 14.32
CA GLY A 560 28.30 0.25 14.94
C GLY A 560 29.53 0.19 14.03
N SER A 561 29.39 -0.24 12.77
CA SER A 561 30.52 -0.43 11.83
C SER A 561 30.60 0.65 10.75
N ILE A 562 29.70 1.63 10.72
CA ILE A 562 29.70 2.68 9.68
C ILE A 562 30.96 3.54 9.71
N ARG A 563 31.44 3.90 10.91
CA ARG A 563 32.71 4.63 11.09
C ARG A 563 33.92 3.83 10.60
N ALA A 564 33.92 2.52 10.85
CA ALA A 564 34.96 1.62 10.35
C ALA A 564 34.89 1.51 8.83
N ARG A 565 33.69 1.39 8.24
CA ARG A 565 33.48 1.40 6.77
C ARG A 565 34.03 2.68 6.17
N SER A 566 33.64 3.85 6.68
CA SER A 566 34.12 5.15 6.20
C SER A 566 35.65 5.28 6.29
N LYS A 567 36.23 4.91 7.43
CA LYS A 567 37.69 5.03 7.66
C LYS A 567 38.51 4.17 6.69
N HIS A 568 38.02 2.98 6.37
CA HIS A 568 38.71 2.03 5.51
C HIS A 568 38.18 2.01 4.08
N ALA A 569 37.27 2.94 3.76
CA ALA A 569 36.71 3.06 2.43
C ALA A 569 37.81 3.49 1.45
N PRO A 570 37.96 2.80 0.32
CA PRO A 570 38.90 3.23 -0.69
C PRO A 570 38.38 4.46 -1.44
N SER A 571 39.24 5.13 -2.22
CA SER A 571 38.91 6.40 -2.89
C SER A 571 37.75 6.32 -3.89
N MET A 572 37.43 5.12 -4.38
CA MET A 572 36.26 4.85 -5.23
C MET A 572 34.95 4.67 -4.44
N CYS A 573 34.90 5.01 -3.16
CA CYS A 573 33.67 4.95 -2.37
C CYS A 573 33.12 6.36 -2.09
N ASP A 574 31.81 6.51 -2.28
CA ASP A 574 31.08 7.63 -1.71
C ASP A 574 30.79 7.33 -0.24
N SER A 575 31.71 7.78 0.61
CA SER A 575 31.76 7.46 2.03
C SER A 575 31.38 8.68 2.86
N PRO A 576 30.62 8.51 3.96
CA PRO A 576 30.46 9.59 4.93
C PRO A 576 31.82 10.10 5.40
N CYS A 577 32.05 11.41 5.29
CA CYS A 577 33.29 12.06 5.71
C CYS A 577 33.32 12.33 7.23
N GLY A 578 32.16 12.34 7.87
CA GLY A 578 32.01 12.44 9.31
C GLY A 578 30.59 12.14 9.76
N GLY A 579 30.21 12.62 10.94
CA GLY A 579 28.92 12.35 11.55
C GLY A 579 28.86 12.74 13.01
N PHE A 580 27.77 12.35 13.66
CA PHE A 580 27.51 12.55 15.08
C PHE A 580 27.05 11.24 15.72
N TYR A 581 27.53 10.95 16.92
CA TYR A 581 27.13 9.78 17.71
C TYR A 581 26.76 10.17 19.14
N TRP A 582 25.98 9.32 19.78
CA TRP A 582 25.59 9.47 21.18
C TRP A 582 25.58 8.11 21.85
N ASP A 583 26.20 8.01 23.03
CA ASP A 583 26.39 6.74 23.77
C ASP A 583 26.91 5.58 22.89
N GLY A 584 27.89 5.89 22.04
CA GLY A 584 28.50 4.93 21.11
C GLY A 584 27.65 4.55 19.88
N ARG A 585 26.39 4.99 19.81
CA ARG A 585 25.47 4.78 18.67
C ARG A 585 25.58 5.92 17.66
N ASP A 586 25.78 5.60 16.39
CA ASP A 586 25.75 6.61 15.33
C ASP A 586 24.32 7.15 15.14
N MET A 587 24.17 8.47 15.19
CA MET A 587 22.88 9.18 15.12
C MET A 587 22.70 9.87 13.77
N ILE A 588 23.77 10.48 13.26
CA ILE A 588 23.80 11.25 12.02
C ILE A 588 25.10 10.92 11.28
N ILE A 589 25.03 10.74 9.96
CA ILE A 589 26.22 10.69 9.10
C ILE A 589 26.26 11.90 8.17
N MET A 590 27.45 12.46 8.00
CA MET A 590 27.70 13.68 7.23
C MET A 590 28.42 13.39 5.93
N ARG A 591 28.02 14.11 4.87
CA ARG A 591 28.69 14.15 3.58
C ARG A 591 28.90 15.59 3.14
N LYS A 592 30.04 15.87 2.52
CA LYS A 592 30.23 17.08 1.71
C LYS A 592 29.52 16.87 0.37
N SER A 593 28.61 17.77 0.03
CA SER A 593 27.95 17.77 -1.27
C SER A 593 28.98 18.18 -2.31
N SER A 594 29.47 17.22 -3.09
CA SER A 594 30.43 17.50 -4.15
C SER A 594 30.05 16.84 -5.48
N ASP A 595 28.78 16.46 -5.64
CA ASP A 595 28.05 16.04 -6.86
C ASP A 595 26.87 15.16 -6.41
N THR A 596 25.67 15.35 -6.95
CA THR A 596 24.53 14.44 -6.71
C THR A 596 24.91 13.01 -7.12
N PHE A 597 25.12 12.13 -6.14
CA PHE A 597 25.33 10.71 -6.41
C PHE A 597 24.10 10.14 -7.12
N LYS A 598 24.31 9.63 -8.31
CA LYS A 598 23.26 9.03 -9.12
C LYS A 598 23.48 7.52 -9.18
N GLY A 599 22.52 6.78 -8.63
CA GLY A 599 22.49 5.33 -8.68
C GLY A 599 22.23 4.77 -10.08
N LEU A 600 22.59 3.50 -10.28
CA LEU A 600 22.37 2.74 -11.52
C LEU A 600 20.96 2.13 -11.62
N ASP A 601 20.18 2.14 -10.54
CA ASP A 601 18.81 1.59 -10.46
C ASP A 601 17.87 2.14 -11.54
N GLY A 602 17.83 3.46 -11.72
CA GLY A 602 16.98 4.10 -12.72
C GLY A 602 17.42 3.81 -14.17
N GLU A 603 18.73 3.67 -14.40
CA GLU A 603 19.27 3.31 -15.72
C GLU A 603 19.02 1.85 -16.05
N LEU A 604 19.30 0.94 -15.12
CA LEU A 604 19.02 -0.48 -15.22
C LEU A 604 17.54 -0.74 -15.47
N SER A 605 16.65 -0.10 -14.70
CA SER A 605 15.20 -0.24 -14.88
C SER A 605 14.76 0.19 -16.29
N ARG A 606 15.32 1.28 -16.82
CA ARG A 606 15.03 1.75 -18.17
C ARG A 606 15.54 0.78 -19.23
N ALA A 607 16.76 0.28 -19.09
CA ALA A 607 17.34 -0.70 -20.01
C ALA A 607 16.52 -2.00 -20.05
N LEU A 608 16.09 -2.50 -18.88
CA LEU A 608 15.25 -3.69 -18.77
C LEU A 608 13.87 -3.49 -19.40
N ARG A 609 13.18 -2.38 -19.09
CA ARG A 609 11.88 -2.06 -19.74
C ARG A 609 11.98 -1.98 -21.26
N ASN A 610 13.12 -1.50 -21.77
CA ASN A 610 13.39 -1.43 -23.20
C ASN A 610 13.89 -2.76 -23.80
N ASN A 611 14.06 -3.81 -23.01
CA ASN A 611 14.65 -5.08 -23.40
C ASN A 611 16.05 -4.94 -24.05
N ASP A 612 16.82 -3.95 -23.61
CA ASP A 612 18.19 -3.72 -24.07
C ASP A 612 19.16 -4.62 -23.30
N ALA A 613 19.45 -5.79 -23.87
CA ALA A 613 20.33 -6.78 -23.27
C ALA A 613 21.77 -6.27 -23.10
N ASP A 614 22.29 -5.53 -24.07
CA ASP A 614 23.68 -5.07 -24.07
C ASP A 614 23.90 -4.02 -22.98
N SER A 615 23.00 -3.04 -22.88
CA SER A 615 23.07 -2.04 -21.80
C SER A 615 22.85 -2.68 -20.44
N SER A 616 21.85 -3.57 -20.31
CA SER A 616 21.55 -4.23 -19.03
C SER A 616 22.74 -5.06 -18.53
N THR A 617 23.34 -5.87 -19.38
CA THR A 617 24.53 -6.67 -19.01
C THR A 617 25.73 -5.79 -18.70
N LYS A 618 25.99 -4.73 -19.47
CA LYS A 618 27.09 -3.81 -19.20
C LYS A 618 26.93 -3.10 -17.84
N ILE A 619 25.74 -2.61 -17.53
CA ILE A 619 25.43 -1.95 -16.24
C ILE A 619 25.68 -2.94 -15.09
N LEU A 620 25.18 -4.18 -15.22
CA LEU A 620 25.32 -5.21 -14.20
C LEU A 620 26.77 -5.66 -13.99
N TYR A 621 27.52 -5.87 -15.08
CA TYR A 621 28.94 -6.19 -15.00
C TYR A 621 29.71 -5.07 -14.28
N ASN A 622 29.47 -3.81 -14.65
CA ASN A 622 30.14 -2.67 -14.03
C ASN A 622 29.77 -2.57 -12.54
N ALA A 623 28.50 -2.72 -12.18
CA ALA A 623 28.07 -2.69 -10.79
C ALA A 623 28.74 -3.80 -9.96
N GLY A 624 28.82 -5.02 -10.50
CA GLY A 624 29.55 -6.12 -9.89
C GLY A 624 31.02 -5.78 -9.69
N ALA A 625 31.68 -5.24 -10.72
CA ALA A 625 33.09 -4.87 -10.67
C ALA A 625 33.37 -3.77 -9.63
N GLN A 626 32.49 -2.77 -9.49
CA GLN A 626 32.60 -1.74 -8.46
C GLN A 626 32.52 -2.35 -7.04
N LEU A 627 31.55 -3.23 -6.80
CA LEU A 627 31.44 -3.94 -5.53
C LEU A 627 32.66 -4.83 -5.25
N GLY A 628 33.18 -5.53 -6.27
CA GLY A 628 34.37 -6.37 -6.13
C GLY A 628 35.64 -5.56 -5.80
N MET A 629 35.78 -4.36 -6.36
CA MET A 629 36.87 -3.44 -6.03
C MET A 629 36.81 -2.96 -4.59
N TYR A 630 35.61 -2.65 -4.07
CA TYR A 630 35.43 -2.35 -2.64
C TYR A 630 35.92 -3.53 -1.78
N HIS A 631 35.46 -4.74 -2.06
CA HIS A 631 35.86 -5.94 -1.33
C HIS A 631 37.35 -6.22 -1.35
N SER A 632 38.01 -6.04 -2.50
CA SER A 632 39.46 -6.18 -2.61
C SER A 632 40.21 -5.15 -1.76
N ALA A 633 39.70 -3.92 -1.66
CA ALA A 633 40.30 -2.91 -0.82
C ALA A 633 40.16 -3.21 0.68
N VAL A 634 39.02 -3.76 1.11
CA VAL A 634 38.76 -4.03 2.54
C VAL A 634 39.19 -5.43 2.99
N GLN A 635 39.68 -6.29 2.09
CA GLN A 635 40.08 -7.66 2.38
C GLN A 635 41.07 -7.77 3.56
N ALA A 636 42.04 -6.86 3.63
CA ALA A 636 43.09 -6.88 4.65
C ALA A 636 42.67 -6.23 5.98
N VAL A 637 41.52 -5.54 6.02
CA VAL A 637 41.05 -4.78 7.19
C VAL A 637 40.44 -5.70 8.23
N ARG A 638 39.62 -6.65 7.78
CA ARG A 638 38.91 -7.61 8.65
C ARG A 638 38.68 -8.90 7.87
N SER A 639 39.25 -9.99 8.36
CA SER A 639 39.02 -11.33 7.83
C SER A 639 38.84 -12.28 9.00
N THR A 640 37.60 -12.69 9.25
CA THR A 640 37.30 -13.69 10.28
C THR A 640 36.57 -14.89 9.66
N PRO A 641 36.66 -16.09 10.27
CA PRO A 641 35.89 -17.23 9.81
C PRO A 641 34.37 -17.00 9.95
N PRO A 642 33.57 -17.46 8.99
CA PRO A 642 32.12 -17.37 9.10
C PRO A 642 31.53 -18.10 10.31
N ASP A 643 30.66 -17.42 11.06
CA ASP A 643 29.92 -18.01 12.17
C ASP A 643 28.53 -18.50 11.73
N GLN A 644 28.52 -19.72 11.20
CA GLN A 644 27.29 -20.37 10.75
C GLN A 644 26.26 -20.54 11.89
N LYS A 645 26.71 -20.73 13.13
CA LYS A 645 25.81 -20.96 14.27
C LYS A 645 25.01 -19.69 14.58
N ARG A 646 25.68 -18.54 14.68
CA ARG A 646 25.01 -17.25 14.89
C ARG A 646 24.10 -16.88 13.73
N TRP A 647 24.54 -17.11 12.49
CA TRP A 647 23.72 -16.85 11.32
C TRP A 647 22.44 -17.70 11.30
N ASN A 648 22.55 -19.02 11.50
CA ASN A 648 21.38 -19.91 11.57
C ASN A 648 20.43 -19.48 12.71
N SER A 649 20.98 -19.13 13.87
CA SER A 649 20.19 -18.68 15.02
C SER A 649 19.41 -17.40 14.73
N ARG A 650 20.01 -16.44 14.01
CA ARG A 650 19.33 -15.21 13.58
C ARG A 650 18.18 -15.54 12.63
N ASN A 651 18.44 -16.33 11.59
CA ASN A 651 17.42 -16.65 10.60
C ASN A 651 16.28 -17.47 11.19
N GLU A 652 16.56 -18.43 12.06
CA GLU A 652 15.51 -19.19 12.78
C GLU A 652 14.63 -18.26 13.63
N SER A 653 15.22 -17.22 14.23
CA SER A 653 14.48 -16.19 14.96
C SER A 653 13.57 -15.36 14.04
N ILE A 654 14.08 -14.94 12.87
CA ILE A 654 13.28 -14.20 11.87
C ILE A 654 12.13 -15.08 11.37
N GLU A 655 12.41 -16.34 11.01
CA GLU A 655 11.38 -17.27 10.55
C GLU A 655 10.30 -17.51 11.60
N ARG A 656 10.66 -17.63 12.88
CA ARG A 656 9.70 -17.82 13.97
C ARG A 656 8.74 -16.64 14.08
N VAL A 657 9.26 -15.42 13.96
CA VAL A 657 8.45 -14.18 13.94
C VAL A 657 7.51 -14.19 12.75
N LEU A 658 8.03 -14.52 11.57
CA LEU A 658 7.27 -14.59 10.31
C LEU A 658 6.35 -15.81 10.21
N ARG A 659 6.37 -16.71 11.20
CA ARG A 659 5.71 -18.02 11.16
C ARG A 659 6.05 -18.82 9.88
N ALA A 660 7.24 -18.58 9.35
CA ALA A 660 7.76 -19.23 8.17
C ALA A 660 8.27 -20.64 8.50
N GLN A 661 8.27 -21.53 7.51
CA GLN A 661 8.75 -22.91 7.66
C GLN A 661 9.91 -23.24 6.71
N PHE A 662 10.67 -22.24 6.24
CA PHE A 662 11.62 -22.36 5.13
C PHE A 662 13.06 -22.63 5.58
N ILE A 663 13.25 -23.38 6.68
CA ILE A 663 14.52 -23.45 7.43
C ILE A 663 15.72 -23.76 6.53
N TRP A 664 16.65 -22.81 6.41
CA TRP A 664 17.88 -23.04 5.67
C TRP A 664 18.89 -23.88 6.46
N ARG A 665 19.45 -24.97 5.89
CA ARG A 665 20.37 -25.90 6.59
C ARG A 665 21.67 -26.25 5.84
N ALA A 666 22.05 -25.52 4.80
CA ALA A 666 23.32 -25.79 4.10
C ALA A 666 24.54 -25.24 4.88
N PRO A 667 25.72 -25.91 4.82
CA PRO A 667 26.94 -25.44 5.45
C PRO A 667 27.49 -24.19 4.75
N PHE A 668 28.38 -23.46 5.44
CA PHE A 668 29.13 -22.36 4.84
C PHE A 668 30.40 -22.87 4.15
N THR A 669 30.83 -22.16 3.11
CA THR A 669 32.11 -22.41 2.44
C THR A 669 33.26 -21.76 3.22
N LYS A 670 34.45 -22.37 3.24
CA LYS A 670 35.62 -21.83 3.96
C LYS A 670 36.32 -20.72 3.18
N GLU A 671 36.05 -20.67 1.88
CA GLU A 671 36.57 -19.78 0.87
C GLU A 671 35.85 -18.41 0.86
N GLN A 672 35.09 -18.10 1.92
CA GLN A 672 34.31 -16.88 2.10
C GLN A 672 34.50 -16.32 3.51
N PRO A 673 35.67 -15.77 3.86
CA PRO A 673 35.84 -15.10 5.14
C PRO A 673 34.90 -13.89 5.27
N CYS A 674 34.50 -13.58 6.49
CA CYS A 674 33.75 -12.38 6.82
C CYS A 674 34.62 -11.13 6.63
N THR A 675 34.03 -10.07 6.10
CA THR A 675 34.69 -8.80 5.78
C THR A 675 33.92 -7.61 6.37
N LEU A 676 34.38 -6.40 6.10
CA LEU A 676 33.66 -5.17 6.38
C LEU A 676 32.50 -5.00 5.37
N SER A 677 31.47 -5.84 5.51
CA SER A 677 30.31 -5.90 4.61
C SER A 677 29.52 -4.59 4.62
N LEU A 678 28.99 -4.18 3.46
CA LEU A 678 28.12 -3.01 3.28
C LEU A 678 26.68 -3.25 3.74
N LEU A 679 26.31 -4.49 4.04
CA LEU A 679 24.95 -4.89 4.38
C LEU A 679 24.01 -4.59 3.19
N ASP A 680 22.99 -3.76 3.38
CA ASP A 680 21.92 -3.51 2.40
C ASP A 680 22.35 -2.60 1.24
N VAL A 681 23.22 -3.11 0.38
CA VAL A 681 23.64 -2.45 -0.87
C VAL A 681 22.63 -2.70 -1.99
N ARG A 682 22.24 -1.63 -2.68
CA ARG A 682 21.29 -1.61 -3.81
C ARG A 682 21.91 -1.00 -5.05
N PHE A 683 21.27 -1.12 -6.21
CA PHE A 683 21.75 -0.42 -7.42
C PHE A 683 21.68 1.10 -7.29
N SER A 684 20.81 1.61 -6.40
CA SER A 684 20.78 3.03 -6.03
C SER A 684 22.03 3.49 -5.25
N ASP A 685 22.80 2.54 -4.69
CA ASP A 685 24.06 2.78 -3.98
C ASP A 685 25.30 2.56 -4.87
N ILE A 686 25.12 2.31 -6.17
CA ILE A 686 26.23 2.09 -7.11
C ILE A 686 26.09 3.07 -8.27
N SER A 687 27.18 3.72 -8.63
CA SER A 687 27.30 4.53 -9.85
C SER A 687 28.36 3.93 -10.79
N ASP A 688 28.57 4.55 -11.94
CA ASP A 688 29.59 4.12 -12.91
C ASP A 688 31.01 4.02 -12.32
N SER A 689 31.29 4.82 -11.28
CA SER A 689 32.64 4.96 -10.72
C SER A 689 32.74 4.84 -9.21
N LYS A 690 31.61 4.76 -8.49
CA LYS A 690 31.60 4.75 -7.02
C LYS A 690 30.64 3.73 -6.44
N VAL A 691 31.01 3.19 -5.28
CA VAL A 691 30.11 2.46 -4.38
C VAL A 691 29.81 3.34 -3.17
N ARG A 692 28.54 3.51 -2.83
CA ARG A 692 28.10 4.30 -1.69
C ARG A 692 28.02 3.43 -0.43
N ILE A 693 28.57 3.93 0.67
CA ILE A 693 28.31 3.36 2.00
C ILE A 693 27.02 4.00 2.51
N GLY A 694 25.91 3.28 2.34
CA GLY A 694 24.55 3.77 2.63
C GLY A 694 24.09 3.58 4.08
N ARG A 695 22.87 4.05 4.34
CA ARG A 695 22.16 3.86 5.63
C ARG A 695 21.68 2.42 5.80
N PRO A 696 21.68 1.87 7.02
CA PRO A 696 21.12 0.55 7.29
C PRO A 696 19.61 0.50 7.05
N ARG A 697 19.09 -0.71 6.79
CA ARG A 697 17.66 -0.96 6.61
C ARG A 697 16.94 -1.22 7.94
N LEU A 698 15.63 -1.01 7.98
CA LEU A 698 14.81 -1.18 9.18
C LEU A 698 14.86 -2.61 9.73
N ALA A 699 14.98 -3.62 8.86
CA ALA A 699 15.11 -5.02 9.24
C ALA A 699 16.26 -5.28 10.21
N ASP A 700 17.39 -4.55 10.07
CA ASP A 700 18.54 -4.71 10.96
C ASP A 700 18.27 -4.13 12.35
N ALA A 701 17.31 -3.23 12.51
CA ALA A 701 16.86 -2.74 13.81
C ALA A 701 15.81 -3.64 14.46
N LEU A 702 14.86 -4.13 13.66
CA LEU A 702 13.85 -5.09 14.12
C LEU A 702 14.51 -6.40 14.59
N ARG A 703 15.58 -6.83 13.89
CA ARG A 703 16.39 -8.00 14.23
C ARG A 703 17.88 -7.72 14.02
N PRO A 704 18.55 -7.16 15.05
CA PRO A 704 19.99 -6.95 15.06
C PRO A 704 20.76 -8.21 14.71
N HIS A 705 21.90 -8.03 14.04
CA HIS A 705 22.80 -9.13 13.69
C HIS A 705 24.05 -9.10 14.56
N GLU A 706 24.39 -10.26 15.13
CA GLU A 706 25.61 -10.44 15.92
C GLU A 706 26.68 -11.28 15.18
N SER A 707 26.39 -11.64 13.93
CA SER A 707 27.28 -12.41 13.05
C SER A 707 27.94 -11.50 12.04
N GLU A 708 29.25 -11.62 11.86
CA GLU A 708 29.95 -10.98 10.75
C GLU A 708 29.49 -11.57 9.40
N LYS A 709 29.63 -10.81 8.31
CA LYS A 709 29.12 -11.17 6.98
C LYS A 709 30.24 -11.21 5.93
N PRO A 710 30.26 -12.20 5.02
CA PRO A 710 31.22 -12.23 3.92
C PRO A 710 30.81 -11.28 2.78
N GLY A 711 31.76 -10.91 1.91
CA GLY A 711 31.46 -10.06 0.75
C GLY A 711 30.43 -10.67 -0.21
N MET A 712 30.31 -12.00 -0.26
CA MET A 712 29.25 -12.69 -0.99
C MET A 712 27.83 -12.28 -0.55
N ARG A 713 27.64 -11.86 0.71
CA ARG A 713 26.34 -11.36 1.19
C ARG A 713 25.98 -10.01 0.57
N ASP A 714 26.96 -9.15 0.30
CA ASP A 714 26.73 -7.87 -0.37
C ASP A 714 26.40 -8.11 -1.84
N LEU A 715 27.08 -9.07 -2.50
CA LEU A 715 26.70 -9.49 -3.85
C LEU A 715 25.27 -10.05 -3.88
N ALA A 716 24.88 -10.86 -2.90
CA ALA A 716 23.52 -11.38 -2.80
C ALA A 716 22.47 -10.28 -2.59
N SER A 717 22.83 -9.18 -1.91
CA SER A 717 22.01 -7.96 -1.80
C SER A 717 21.70 -7.36 -3.18
N LEU A 718 22.71 -7.19 -4.03
CA LEU A 718 22.52 -6.71 -5.41
C LEU A 718 21.76 -7.72 -6.28
N MET A 719 22.01 -9.01 -6.12
CA MET A 719 21.29 -10.04 -6.89
C MET A 719 19.81 -10.10 -6.53
N HIS A 720 19.48 -9.91 -5.25
CA HIS A 720 18.10 -9.78 -4.80
C HIS A 720 17.48 -8.47 -5.30
N ASP A 721 18.23 -7.36 -5.27
CA ASP A 721 17.77 -6.09 -5.82
C ASP A 721 17.51 -6.14 -7.33
N LEU A 722 18.37 -6.82 -8.09
CA LEU A 722 18.16 -7.10 -9.52
C LEU A 722 16.84 -7.87 -9.70
N SER A 723 16.56 -8.83 -8.83
CA SER A 723 15.32 -9.62 -8.91
C SER A 723 14.09 -8.74 -8.68
N ARG A 724 14.16 -7.73 -7.79
CA ARG A 724 13.09 -6.73 -7.59
C ARG A 724 12.89 -5.86 -8.81
N ILE A 725 13.96 -5.22 -9.30
CA ILE A 725 13.91 -4.35 -10.49
C ILE A 725 13.42 -5.13 -11.71
N TYR A 726 13.85 -6.39 -11.86
CA TYR A 726 13.41 -7.27 -12.93
C TYR A 726 11.92 -7.61 -12.83
N TYR A 727 11.43 -7.93 -11.63
CA TYR A 727 10.01 -8.20 -11.39
C TYR A 727 9.14 -6.97 -11.71
N GLU A 728 9.56 -5.78 -11.29
CA GLU A 728 8.86 -4.52 -11.54
C GLU A 728 8.91 -4.12 -13.02
N SER A 729 10.04 -4.33 -13.69
CA SER A 729 10.24 -3.93 -15.09
C SER A 729 9.61 -4.88 -16.10
N LYS A 730 9.24 -6.09 -15.70
CA LYS A 730 8.60 -7.15 -16.53
C LYS A 730 9.25 -7.33 -17.92
N PRO A 731 10.58 -7.47 -18.04
CA PRO A 731 11.25 -7.62 -19.33
C PRO A 731 11.00 -9.03 -19.92
N THR A 732 11.24 -9.18 -21.23
CA THR A 732 11.26 -10.48 -21.93
C THR A 732 12.65 -11.13 -21.92
N LEU A 733 13.69 -10.40 -21.48
CA LEU A 733 15.06 -10.89 -21.32
C LEU A 733 15.14 -11.98 -20.24
N GLY A 734 16.01 -12.99 -20.42
CA GLY A 734 16.26 -14.01 -19.41
C GLY A 734 17.10 -13.50 -18.23
N ILE A 735 16.61 -13.65 -16.99
CA ILE A 735 17.32 -13.18 -15.79
C ILE A 735 18.67 -13.90 -15.53
N THR A 736 18.84 -15.11 -16.06
CA THR A 736 20.05 -15.92 -15.83
C THR A 736 21.31 -15.23 -16.36
N ASP A 737 21.26 -14.71 -17.60
CA ASP A 737 22.42 -14.06 -18.23
C ASP A 737 22.75 -12.72 -17.56
N LEU A 738 21.72 -11.99 -17.11
CA LEU A 738 21.85 -10.77 -16.33
C LEU A 738 22.58 -11.04 -15.00
N ARG A 739 22.17 -12.08 -14.27
CA ARG A 739 22.81 -12.49 -13.02
C ARG A 739 24.24 -12.97 -13.24
N LEU A 740 24.50 -13.73 -14.30
CA LEU A 740 25.84 -14.15 -14.66
C LEU A 740 26.75 -12.96 -14.91
N SER A 741 26.28 -11.95 -15.65
CA SER A 741 27.03 -10.73 -15.92
C SER A 741 27.42 -9.97 -14.65
N LEU A 742 26.49 -9.85 -13.68
CA LEU A 742 26.76 -9.27 -12.36
C LEU A 742 27.82 -10.07 -11.57
N ILE A 743 27.69 -11.40 -11.55
CA ILE A 743 28.64 -12.30 -10.88
C ILE A 743 30.03 -12.19 -11.50
N ASP A 744 30.13 -12.20 -12.83
CA ASP A 744 31.41 -12.12 -13.56
C ASP A 744 32.08 -10.77 -13.35
N GLY A 745 31.29 -9.68 -13.37
CA GLY A 745 31.75 -8.35 -12.99
C GLY A 745 32.38 -8.36 -11.61
N TRP A 746 31.69 -8.92 -10.61
CA TRP A 746 32.21 -9.03 -9.25
C TRP A 746 33.47 -9.88 -9.14
N LYS A 747 33.50 -11.06 -9.78
CA LYS A 747 34.67 -11.95 -9.79
C LYS A 747 35.89 -11.32 -10.46
N SER A 748 35.68 -10.40 -11.42
CA SER A 748 36.78 -9.76 -12.15
C SER A 748 37.65 -8.86 -11.27
N THR A 749 37.11 -8.36 -10.15
CA THR A 749 37.80 -7.40 -9.27
C THR A 749 37.83 -7.82 -7.80
N ALA A 750 37.00 -8.76 -7.35
CA ALA A 750 37.00 -9.29 -5.99
C ALA A 750 38.24 -10.19 -5.71
N PRO A 751 38.59 -10.45 -4.44
CA PRO A 751 39.67 -11.37 -4.11
C PRO A 751 39.47 -12.76 -4.73
N GLY A 752 40.52 -13.30 -5.36
CA GLY A 752 40.43 -14.51 -6.18
C GLY A 752 39.86 -15.74 -5.43
N GLU A 753 40.18 -15.91 -4.15
CA GLU A 753 39.62 -17.01 -3.34
C GLU A 753 38.09 -16.88 -3.17
N TRP A 754 37.58 -15.65 -3.05
CA TRP A 754 36.16 -15.35 -2.87
C TRP A 754 35.39 -15.56 -4.18
N GLY A 755 36.05 -15.32 -5.31
CA GLY A 755 35.50 -15.54 -6.66
C GLY A 755 35.52 -17.00 -7.14
N SER A 756 36.09 -17.92 -6.37
CA SER A 756 36.33 -19.31 -6.80
C SER A 756 35.04 -20.13 -6.98
N ASP A 757 35.09 -21.15 -7.85
CA ASP A 757 33.98 -22.11 -8.00
C ASP A 757 33.63 -22.82 -6.69
N ALA A 758 34.63 -23.01 -5.81
CA ALA A 758 34.44 -23.60 -4.48
C ALA A 758 33.64 -22.66 -3.56
N ALA A 759 33.82 -21.34 -3.69
CA ALA A 759 33.06 -20.35 -2.93
C ALA A 759 31.59 -20.27 -3.38
N PHE A 760 31.33 -20.34 -4.68
CA PHE A 760 29.97 -20.32 -5.25
C PHE A 760 29.26 -21.68 -5.22
N TYR A 761 29.91 -22.74 -4.75
CA TYR A 761 29.37 -24.09 -4.78
C TYR A 761 28.13 -24.25 -3.87
N SER A 762 26.95 -24.31 -4.49
CA SER A 762 25.63 -24.31 -3.81
C SER A 762 25.44 -25.40 -2.74
N TYR A 763 26.06 -26.58 -2.90
CA TYR A 763 26.01 -27.62 -1.85
C TYR A 763 26.74 -27.22 -0.55
N LYS A 764 27.64 -26.23 -0.63
CA LYS A 764 28.30 -25.54 0.50
C LYS A 764 27.70 -24.15 0.73
N GLY A 765 26.42 -23.99 0.45
CA GLY A 765 25.68 -22.77 0.62
C GLY A 765 25.76 -21.86 -0.59
N GLY A 766 26.97 -21.46 -0.99
CA GLY A 766 27.16 -20.52 -2.11
C GLY A 766 26.35 -19.22 -1.93
N ILE A 767 25.88 -18.67 -3.04
CA ILE A 767 25.11 -17.41 -3.06
C ILE A 767 23.68 -17.56 -2.48
N ALA A 768 23.06 -18.73 -2.67
CA ALA A 768 21.63 -18.94 -2.38
C ALA A 768 21.26 -18.70 -0.90
N ILE A 769 22.19 -19.01 0.02
CA ILE A 769 21.95 -18.82 1.46
C ILE A 769 21.82 -17.33 1.81
N TRP A 770 22.62 -16.50 1.16
CA TRP A 770 22.67 -15.07 1.42
C TRP A 770 21.51 -14.35 0.75
N GLU A 771 21.09 -14.82 -0.42
CA GLU A 771 19.90 -14.34 -1.11
C GLU A 771 18.61 -14.74 -0.35
N TYR A 772 18.57 -15.93 0.23
CA TYR A 772 17.52 -16.34 1.17
C TYR A 772 17.42 -15.39 2.38
N GLU A 773 18.55 -14.98 2.96
CA GLU A 773 18.56 -13.98 4.03
C GLU A 773 17.96 -12.66 3.54
N GLN A 774 18.29 -12.18 2.32
CA GLN A 774 17.69 -10.94 1.79
C GLN A 774 16.17 -11.04 1.64
N CYS A 775 15.66 -12.17 1.14
CA CYS A 775 14.23 -12.40 1.02
C CYS A 775 13.51 -12.37 2.39
N LEU A 776 14.11 -12.97 3.43
CA LEU A 776 13.54 -12.92 4.78
C LEU A 776 13.47 -11.50 5.33
N LEU A 777 14.50 -10.69 5.10
CA LEU A 777 14.55 -9.30 5.57
C LEU A 777 13.48 -8.44 4.88
N ASP A 778 13.24 -8.63 3.58
CA ASP A 778 12.17 -7.93 2.85
C ASP A 778 10.78 -8.33 3.36
N VAL A 779 10.52 -9.61 3.61
CA VAL A 779 9.25 -10.08 4.20
C VAL A 779 9.04 -9.51 5.60
N MET A 780 10.11 -9.39 6.39
CA MET A 780 10.03 -8.80 7.73
C MET A 780 9.67 -7.32 7.70
N GLU A 781 10.28 -6.53 6.82
CA GLU A 781 9.90 -5.13 6.63
C GLU A 781 8.47 -5.01 6.13
N ALA A 782 8.08 -5.75 5.09
CA ALA A 782 6.71 -5.72 4.57
C ALA A 782 5.66 -6.11 5.64
N THR A 783 5.99 -7.10 6.49
CA THR A 783 5.16 -7.47 7.64
C THR A 783 5.04 -6.30 8.62
N SER A 784 6.14 -5.62 8.95
CA SER A 784 6.14 -4.48 9.87
C SER A 784 5.33 -3.27 9.36
N HIS A 785 5.11 -3.16 8.05
CA HIS A 785 4.27 -2.14 7.42
C HIS A 785 2.86 -2.62 7.05
N GLN A 786 2.56 -3.92 7.10
CA GLN A 786 1.38 -4.53 6.45
C GLN A 786 1.21 -4.14 4.98
N SER A 787 2.32 -3.98 4.25
CA SER A 787 2.35 -3.45 2.88
C SER A 787 2.10 -4.50 1.79
N GLY A 788 1.45 -5.63 2.12
CA GLY A 788 1.28 -6.75 1.20
C GLY A 788 2.53 -7.63 1.03
N ALA A 789 2.48 -8.57 0.08
CA ALA A 789 3.54 -9.54 -0.16
C ALA A 789 4.68 -8.91 -0.99
N PRO A 790 5.93 -8.84 -0.49
CA PRO A 790 7.04 -8.29 -1.26
C PRO A 790 7.49 -9.31 -2.31
N GLU A 791 7.08 -9.10 -3.56
CA GLU A 791 7.57 -9.89 -4.69
C GLU A 791 8.89 -9.31 -5.24
N PRO A 792 9.84 -10.16 -5.68
CA PRO A 792 9.75 -11.62 -5.80
C PRO A 792 10.14 -12.39 -4.53
N ALA A 793 10.41 -11.72 -3.39
CA ALA A 793 10.94 -12.37 -2.19
C ALA A 793 10.03 -13.50 -1.67
N VAL A 794 8.72 -13.25 -1.59
CA VAL A 794 7.75 -14.27 -1.16
C VAL A 794 7.70 -15.44 -2.12
N THR A 795 7.67 -15.18 -3.43
CA THR A 795 7.74 -16.24 -4.43
C THR A 795 9.03 -17.05 -4.30
N MET A 796 10.18 -16.41 -4.09
CA MET A 796 11.46 -17.10 -3.92
C MET A 796 11.47 -18.02 -2.70
N LEU A 797 11.01 -17.54 -1.55
CA LEU A 797 11.00 -18.31 -0.29
C LEU A 797 10.19 -19.61 -0.41
N LYS A 798 9.11 -19.64 -1.21
CA LYS A 798 8.30 -20.85 -1.46
C LYS A 798 9.14 -22.02 -2.02
N TYR A 799 10.22 -21.74 -2.75
CA TYR A 799 11.07 -22.76 -3.38
C TYR A 799 12.24 -23.23 -2.51
N VAL A 800 12.46 -22.65 -1.32
CA VAL A 800 13.59 -23.04 -0.46
C VAL A 800 13.54 -24.52 -0.10
N LYS A 801 12.38 -25.04 0.30
CA LYS A 801 12.20 -26.45 0.66
C LYS A 801 12.51 -27.39 -0.52
N SER A 802 12.00 -27.07 -1.71
CA SER A 802 12.21 -27.90 -2.92
C SER A 802 13.66 -27.85 -3.38
N TYR A 803 14.28 -26.66 -3.37
CA TYR A 803 15.69 -26.47 -3.68
C TYR A 803 16.60 -27.29 -2.77
N GLN A 804 16.38 -27.23 -1.46
CA GLN A 804 17.13 -28.02 -0.48
C GLN A 804 16.90 -29.52 -0.60
N LYS A 805 15.64 -29.94 -0.81
CA LYS A 805 15.31 -31.36 -1.03
C LYS A 805 16.05 -31.90 -2.25
N GLY A 806 16.10 -31.14 -3.34
CA GLY A 806 16.89 -31.47 -4.52
C GLY A 806 18.37 -31.66 -4.17
N MET A 807 18.96 -30.71 -3.44
CA MET A 807 20.35 -30.82 -3.00
C MET A 807 20.59 -32.04 -2.09
N PHE A 808 19.68 -32.31 -1.15
CA PHE A 808 19.80 -33.44 -0.24
C PHE A 808 19.72 -34.78 -0.98
N ASN A 809 18.76 -34.94 -1.88
CA ASN A 809 18.59 -36.16 -2.68
C ASN A 809 19.84 -36.47 -3.52
N ASN A 810 20.47 -35.44 -4.07
CA ASN A 810 21.68 -35.60 -4.87
C ASN A 810 22.89 -36.08 -4.05
N ARG A 811 22.90 -35.93 -2.71
CA ARG A 811 23.96 -36.48 -1.84
C ARG A 811 24.07 -38.00 -1.93
N THR A 812 23.04 -38.70 -2.40
CA THR A 812 23.09 -40.14 -2.70
C THR A 812 24.21 -40.47 -3.69
N PHE A 813 24.44 -39.63 -4.70
CA PHE A 813 25.55 -39.81 -5.64
C PHE A 813 26.92 -39.59 -4.99
N ALA A 814 27.02 -38.65 -4.04
CA ALA A 814 28.23 -38.45 -3.26
C ALA A 814 28.53 -39.65 -2.34
N ALA A 815 27.50 -40.19 -1.68
CA ALA A 815 27.63 -41.39 -0.84
C ALA A 815 28.03 -42.61 -1.68
N LEU A 816 27.39 -42.83 -2.82
CA LEU A 816 27.74 -43.90 -3.77
C LEU A 816 29.18 -43.77 -4.27
N SER A 817 29.62 -42.54 -4.56
CA SER A 817 30.99 -42.27 -4.95
C SER A 817 31.98 -42.67 -3.86
N MET A 818 31.74 -42.22 -2.62
CA MET A 818 32.58 -42.55 -1.47
C MET A 818 32.65 -44.05 -1.19
N MET A 819 31.50 -44.74 -1.21
CA MET A 819 31.43 -46.19 -1.04
C MET A 819 32.20 -46.93 -2.15
N SER A 820 32.06 -46.50 -3.40
CA SER A 820 32.76 -47.13 -4.54
C SER A 820 34.28 -47.00 -4.39
N PHE A 821 34.78 -45.81 -4.03
CA PHE A 821 36.21 -45.63 -3.75
C PHE A 821 36.69 -46.43 -2.54
N PHE A 822 35.91 -46.47 -1.46
CA PHE A 822 36.23 -47.25 -0.27
C PHE A 822 36.36 -48.75 -0.61
N PHE A 823 35.39 -49.32 -1.32
CA PHE A 823 35.44 -50.73 -1.71
C PHE A 823 36.55 -51.01 -2.73
N ALA A 824 36.84 -50.09 -3.65
CA ALA A 824 37.99 -50.20 -4.55
C ALA A 824 39.32 -50.30 -3.76
N ALA A 825 39.53 -49.39 -2.81
CA ALA A 825 40.73 -49.36 -1.96
C ALA A 825 40.81 -50.58 -1.05
N SER A 826 39.71 -50.96 -0.38
CA SER A 826 39.65 -52.13 0.50
C SER A 826 39.94 -53.43 -0.26
N THR A 827 39.46 -53.55 -1.51
CA THR A 827 39.73 -54.72 -2.37
C THR A 827 41.20 -54.79 -2.75
N LEU A 828 41.84 -53.66 -3.05
CA LEU A 828 43.28 -53.60 -3.34
C LEU A 828 44.13 -53.95 -2.12
N ILE A 829 43.77 -53.41 -0.94
CA ILE A 829 44.52 -53.64 0.32
C ILE A 829 44.41 -55.10 0.77
N SER A 830 43.25 -55.72 0.61
CA SER A 830 43.02 -57.11 1.05
C SER A 830 43.77 -58.13 0.19
N ASN A 831 44.22 -57.75 -1.01
CA ASN A 831 44.87 -58.62 -1.97
C ASN A 831 46.33 -58.21 -2.21
N ILE A 832 47.07 -57.73 -1.20
CA ILE A 832 48.49 -57.35 -1.39
C ILE A 832 49.42 -58.58 -1.31
N PRO A 833 50.30 -58.81 -2.32
CA PRO A 833 50.45 -58.07 -3.57
C PRO A 833 49.38 -58.48 -4.62
N PRO A 834 48.77 -57.53 -5.35
CA PRO A 834 47.64 -57.83 -6.22
C PRO A 834 48.06 -58.60 -7.47
N SER A 835 47.31 -59.64 -7.84
CA SER A 835 47.46 -60.31 -9.11
C SER A 835 46.70 -59.56 -10.22
N LEU A 836 47.05 -59.81 -11.49
CA LEU A 836 46.33 -59.20 -12.64
C LEU A 836 44.84 -59.56 -12.66
N MET A 837 44.44 -60.68 -12.06
CA MET A 837 43.04 -61.11 -11.97
C MET A 837 42.24 -60.34 -10.91
N ASP A 838 42.92 -59.68 -9.95
CA ASP A 838 42.28 -58.97 -8.83
C ASP A 838 42.04 -57.48 -9.12
N LEU A 839 42.56 -56.96 -10.25
CA LEU A 839 42.46 -55.56 -10.66
C LEU A 839 41.12 -55.12 -11.30
N PRO A 840 40.35 -55.96 -12.02
CA PRO A 840 39.14 -55.51 -12.72
C PRO A 840 38.05 -54.91 -11.80
N ILE A 841 37.79 -55.54 -10.65
CA ILE A 841 36.78 -55.09 -9.69
C ILE A 841 37.13 -53.72 -9.08
N PRO A 842 38.33 -53.50 -8.49
CA PRO A 842 38.68 -52.18 -7.96
C PRO A 842 38.77 -51.11 -9.05
N ALA A 843 39.19 -51.46 -10.28
CA ALA A 843 39.16 -50.52 -11.41
C ALA A 843 37.73 -50.10 -11.78
N PHE A 844 36.80 -51.05 -11.88
CA PHE A 844 35.38 -50.77 -12.12
C PHE A 844 34.78 -49.88 -11.02
N LEU A 845 35.04 -50.20 -9.75
CA LEU A 845 34.57 -49.42 -8.61
C LEU A 845 35.17 -48.01 -8.58
N ALA A 846 36.44 -47.84 -8.95
CA ALA A 846 37.04 -46.51 -9.07
C ALA A 846 36.39 -45.68 -10.19
N VAL A 847 36.10 -46.28 -11.34
CA VAL A 847 35.37 -45.61 -12.44
C VAL A 847 33.95 -45.24 -12.02
N LEU A 848 33.21 -46.15 -11.38
CA LEU A 848 31.88 -45.88 -10.84
C LEU A 848 31.92 -44.74 -9.80
N GLY A 849 32.96 -44.72 -8.96
CA GLY A 849 33.22 -43.67 -8.00
C GLY A 849 33.41 -42.30 -8.66
N LEU A 850 34.22 -42.23 -9.73
CA LEU A 850 34.46 -41.01 -10.50
C LEU A 850 33.19 -40.53 -11.24
N LEU A 851 32.45 -41.43 -11.88
CA LEU A 851 31.21 -41.10 -12.57
C LEU A 851 30.15 -40.58 -11.60
N SER A 852 30.01 -41.22 -10.43
CA SER A 852 29.08 -40.77 -9.39
C SER A 852 29.47 -39.41 -8.82
N LEU A 853 30.77 -39.15 -8.61
CA LEU A 853 31.27 -37.84 -8.17
C LEU A 853 31.00 -36.74 -9.21
N ARG A 854 31.24 -37.05 -10.49
CA ARG A 854 30.98 -36.12 -11.60
C ARG A 854 29.49 -35.82 -11.72
N THR A 855 28.64 -36.83 -11.64
CA THR A 855 27.17 -36.64 -11.61
C THR A 855 26.74 -35.79 -10.42
N TYR A 856 27.28 -36.04 -9.23
CA TYR A 856 26.98 -35.23 -8.05
C TYR A 856 27.35 -33.76 -8.24
N ARG A 857 28.57 -33.48 -8.75
CA ARG A 857 29.04 -32.12 -9.04
C ARG A 857 28.21 -31.42 -10.10
N ASN A 858 27.92 -32.09 -11.21
CA ASN A 858 27.12 -31.54 -12.31
C ASN A 858 25.66 -31.23 -11.92
N LYS A 859 25.15 -31.90 -10.88
CA LYS A 859 23.82 -31.64 -10.32
C LYS A 859 23.79 -30.48 -9.32
N SER A 860 24.92 -29.83 -9.04
CA SER A 860 24.94 -28.63 -8.22
C SER A 860 24.17 -27.52 -8.92
N PRO A 861 23.22 -26.86 -8.24
CA PRO A 861 22.63 -25.63 -8.73
C PRO A 861 23.68 -24.61 -9.17
N PRO A 862 23.61 -24.07 -10.40
CA PRO A 862 24.47 -22.96 -10.80
C PRO A 862 24.09 -21.67 -10.05
N PRO A 863 25.08 -20.83 -9.67
CA PRO A 863 24.85 -19.63 -8.86
C PRO A 863 24.07 -18.52 -9.58
N GLU A 864 24.19 -18.43 -10.90
CA GLU A 864 23.50 -17.43 -11.73
C GLU A 864 22.00 -17.71 -11.87
N LYS A 865 21.54 -18.93 -11.59
CA LYS A 865 20.11 -19.25 -11.61
C LYS A 865 19.45 -18.89 -10.28
N PRO A 866 18.37 -18.09 -10.29
CA PRO A 866 17.54 -17.90 -9.12
C PRO A 866 17.08 -19.24 -8.53
N PHE A 867 17.04 -19.38 -7.22
CA PHE A 867 16.67 -20.65 -6.58
C PHE A 867 15.18 -20.99 -6.67
N ASN A 868 14.35 -20.09 -7.22
CA ASN A 868 12.97 -20.36 -7.64
C ASN A 868 12.84 -20.85 -9.10
N SER A 869 13.93 -20.87 -9.89
CA SER A 869 13.91 -21.47 -11.21
C SER A 869 13.77 -22.99 -11.10
N SER A 870 12.88 -23.58 -11.89
CA SER A 870 12.52 -25.00 -11.82
C SER A 870 13.74 -25.91 -12.02
N PHE A 871 14.16 -26.55 -10.93
CA PHE A 871 15.21 -27.58 -10.93
C PHE A 871 14.64 -28.91 -11.45
N GLY A 872 14.38 -29.03 -12.75
CA GLY A 872 14.13 -30.34 -13.38
C GLY A 872 13.03 -31.21 -12.74
N PHE A 873 12.13 -30.60 -11.98
CA PHE A 873 10.90 -31.20 -11.47
C PHE A 873 9.82 -30.16 -11.71
N THR A 874 9.08 -30.35 -12.79
CA THR A 874 7.68 -29.91 -12.88
C THR A 874 6.98 -30.45 -11.64
N ILE A 875 6.53 -29.56 -10.76
CA ILE A 875 5.52 -29.90 -9.78
C ILE A 875 4.21 -29.76 -10.55
N GLU A 876 3.62 -30.90 -10.91
CA GLU A 876 2.18 -30.98 -11.23
C GLU A 876 1.35 -30.57 -10.01
#